data_AF-A0A9P0Q041-F1
#
_entry.id   AF-A0A9P0Q041-F1
#
_cell.length_a   1.000
_cell.length_b   1.000
_cell.length_c   1.000
_cell.angle_alpha   90.00
_cell.angle_beta   90.00
_cell.angle_gamma   90.00
#
_symmetry.space_group_name_H-M   'P 1'
#
loop_
_entity.id
_entity.type
_entity.pdbx_description
1 polymer ?
#
loop_
_entity_poly.entity_id
_entity_poly.type
_entity_poly.pdbx_seq_one_letter_code
_entity_poly.pdbx_strand_id
1 'polypeptide(L)'
;MATQKPGEWANTLIVRFEEQLPIRIGQHTSHSSINEEENKNCIIQISRFRFALVLDGFVRVLKRVHEFYQSQIASSSSTRQHGQELEKSYYESIIVILETLEKCFSIQPKDSITLTMEENQNLKCLMKEICTFLYCKDMPCDNPHAQSIKILASKVLSALSVNFFNAVFNRISSKLQELSSCPDENPDFSDIELIQHINVDVSKLIKLFVEAISKFRLLKKSAHLVLVNSLEKCVWNWMENYPYEFAELEKNHNEEMSRCADQLFDILDAFGDNKKGRSAVWSLQMTLLVLAPDILQDIINAEIGGAQLSPHHNKKKVFLDNIRRCLGPHSNSKQLSEAAAVTCVKLCKASTYINVLDTPNSSVVALVQSVIGDLKAILFNPQKPFSRGQNCLNQDMDLMIDCLVSIFKIKPLNNEALNVCLNLNSPANFHFVLVRSLYRIVTQSSLHWWPHIDLIYDKSSELRTMFTDTLNKVSQGYISHTPLRMIQITLKGKDCQGKYKDKAEEVPGYRNLLLYMVRLVHADPMLMLNNHGKAGHEIQSSTLELINGLVSLVHQPTMPEVAQEAMEALLVLHHPEKIEMWNPEAPINTFWDVSSQVMFSISQKLIQHQIMNYTEILKWLKEILICRNAFLSKHKEYANLGSSIAICKQAHIKLEVVFFMYLWSIDIDAILVAMSCFALLCQEAEIRCGSDEITVTSLVPNYHVYQELAQASTVLATASSSGETRLCFPDHVNGRTALQKRIMVLLRKIEHCVNGVQPAWEETFMNWNQVCKSLSSYPKSRTEEGQIEPFHRSVGKRRASHQNSEHELEVTRYTWCPKNKC
;
A
#
# COMPACT_ATOMS: atom_id res chain seq x y z
N MET A 1 23.64 -4.00 -42.86
CA MET A 1 22.68 -2.88 -42.87
C MET A 1 23.11 -1.91 -41.78
N ALA A 2 23.63 -0.75 -42.19
CA ALA A 2 24.36 0.18 -41.35
C ALA A 2 23.42 1.22 -40.69
N THR A 3 23.70 1.52 -39.41
CA THR A 3 23.49 2.80 -38.72
C THR A 3 22.11 3.47 -38.83
N GLN A 4 21.12 2.98 -38.08
CA GLN A 4 20.06 3.88 -37.60
C GLN A 4 20.68 4.84 -36.58
N LYS A 5 20.42 6.16 -36.72
CA LYS A 5 20.97 7.16 -35.79
C LYS A 5 20.35 6.93 -34.40
N PRO A 6 21.11 7.02 -33.29
CA PRO A 6 20.57 6.81 -31.93
C PRO A 6 19.30 7.62 -31.59
N GLY A 7 19.13 8.80 -32.21
CA GLY A 7 17.91 9.62 -32.04
C GLY A 7 16.67 9.07 -32.78
N GLU A 8 16.85 8.42 -33.93
CA GLU A 8 15.73 7.78 -34.66
C GLU A 8 15.19 6.60 -33.86
N TRP A 9 16.08 5.78 -33.28
CA TRP A 9 15.68 4.67 -32.43
C TRP A 9 14.91 5.13 -31.19
N ALA A 10 15.39 6.18 -30.52
CA ALA A 10 14.68 6.75 -29.36
C ALA A 10 13.29 7.28 -29.75
N ASN A 11 13.14 7.94 -30.91
CA ASN A 11 11.84 8.37 -31.41
C ASN A 11 10.93 7.18 -31.74
N THR A 12 11.44 6.12 -32.38
CA THR A 12 10.67 4.90 -32.65
C THR A 12 10.19 4.24 -31.37
N LEU A 13 11.02 4.23 -30.32
CA LEU A 13 10.65 3.68 -29.02
C LEU A 13 9.53 4.49 -28.36
N ILE A 14 9.60 5.83 -28.41
CA ILE A 14 8.55 6.71 -27.87
C ILE A 14 7.23 6.53 -28.64
N VAL A 15 7.28 6.35 -29.96
CA VAL A 15 6.08 6.04 -30.77
C VAL A 15 5.49 4.69 -30.36
N ARG A 16 6.32 3.65 -30.19
CA ARG A 16 5.86 2.33 -29.71
C ARG A 16 5.23 2.41 -28.33
N PHE A 17 5.84 3.16 -27.42
CA PHE A 17 5.28 3.41 -26.09
C PHE A 17 3.90 4.08 -26.19
N GLU A 18 3.74 5.10 -27.04
CA GLU A 18 2.43 5.73 -27.28
C GLU A 18 1.39 4.75 -27.82
N GLU A 19 1.76 3.91 -28.79
CA GLU A 19 0.87 2.91 -29.40
C GLU A 19 0.38 1.85 -28.41
N GLN A 20 1.09 1.63 -27.30
CA GLN A 20 0.75 0.65 -26.27
C GLN A 20 -0.04 1.22 -25.09
N LEU A 21 -0.32 2.53 -25.08
CA LEU A 21 -1.09 3.14 -24.00
C LEU A 21 -2.54 2.60 -23.95
N PRO A 22 -3.15 2.49 -22.76
CA PRO A 22 -4.51 1.98 -22.60
C PRO A 22 -5.54 2.62 -23.53
N ILE A 23 -5.42 3.93 -23.81
CA ILE A 23 -6.32 4.66 -24.70
C ILE A 23 -6.21 4.21 -26.18
N ARG A 24 -5.10 3.61 -26.59
CA ARG A 24 -4.87 3.10 -27.96
C ARG A 24 -5.29 1.64 -28.11
N ILE A 25 -5.02 0.80 -27.10
CA ILE A 25 -5.19 -0.66 -27.21
C ILE A 25 -6.41 -1.22 -26.47
N GLY A 26 -7.00 -0.48 -25.52
CA GLY A 26 -8.08 -0.97 -24.67
C GLY A 26 -7.57 -1.87 -23.53
N GLN A 27 -8.17 -3.05 -23.34
CA GLN A 27 -7.81 -3.96 -22.24
C GLN A 27 -6.45 -4.63 -22.47
N HIS A 28 -5.54 -4.49 -21.51
CA HIS A 28 -4.20 -5.10 -21.57
C HIS A 28 -4.29 -6.62 -21.32
N THR A 29 -3.51 -7.37 -22.11
CA THR A 29 -3.16 -8.77 -21.85
C THR A 29 -1.88 -8.85 -21.02
N SER A 30 -1.60 -9.98 -20.37
CA SER A 30 -0.36 -10.16 -19.58
C SER A 30 0.91 -9.88 -20.41
N HIS A 31 0.90 -10.24 -21.71
CA HIS A 31 2.04 -9.99 -22.60
C HIS A 31 2.18 -8.52 -23.01
N SER A 32 1.07 -7.79 -23.18
CA SER A 32 1.14 -6.35 -23.50
C SER A 32 1.66 -5.54 -22.31
N SER A 33 1.30 -5.92 -21.08
CA SER A 33 1.79 -5.25 -19.86
C SER A 33 3.29 -5.42 -19.64
N ILE A 34 3.86 -6.60 -19.95
CA ILE A 34 5.31 -6.82 -19.87
C ILE A 34 6.05 -5.94 -20.88
N ASN A 35 5.59 -5.90 -22.13
CA ASN A 35 6.20 -5.09 -23.19
C ASN A 35 6.12 -3.58 -22.90
N GLU A 36 5.00 -3.13 -22.34
CA GLU A 36 4.82 -1.74 -21.89
C GLU A 36 5.87 -1.36 -20.82
N GLU A 37 6.05 -2.19 -19.80
CA GLU A 37 7.04 -1.96 -18.74
C GLU A 37 8.47 -2.03 -19.26
N GLU A 38 8.78 -2.91 -20.22
CA GLU A 38 10.08 -2.95 -20.90
C GLU A 38 10.36 -1.68 -21.69
N ASN A 39 9.39 -1.19 -22.48
CA ASN A 39 9.52 0.05 -23.25
C ASN A 39 9.69 1.27 -22.34
N LYS A 40 8.90 1.33 -21.25
CA LYS A 40 9.02 2.33 -20.19
C LYS A 40 10.43 2.34 -19.60
N ASN A 41 10.96 1.19 -19.21
CA ASN A 41 12.31 1.06 -18.66
C ASN A 41 13.39 1.47 -19.66
N CYS A 42 13.24 1.13 -20.94
CA CYS A 42 14.16 1.57 -21.99
C CYS A 42 14.17 3.10 -22.15
N ILE A 43 13.00 3.74 -22.19
CA ILE A 43 12.88 5.22 -22.29
C ILE A 43 13.55 5.91 -21.10
N ILE A 44 13.35 5.38 -19.89
CA ILE A 44 14.00 5.88 -18.67
C ILE A 44 15.52 5.83 -18.80
N GLN A 45 16.09 4.73 -19.31
CA GLN A 45 17.54 4.64 -19.51
C GLN A 45 18.05 5.62 -20.58
N ILE A 46 17.31 5.80 -21.68
CA ILE A 46 17.67 6.78 -22.72
C ILE A 46 17.68 8.20 -22.17
N SER A 47 16.73 8.52 -21.29
CA SER A 47 16.60 9.86 -20.71
C SER A 47 17.88 10.32 -20.01
N ARG A 48 18.71 9.40 -19.47
CA ARG A 48 20.01 9.72 -18.85
C ARG A 48 21.01 10.36 -19.82
N PHE A 49 20.93 10.04 -21.10
CA PHE A 49 21.89 10.46 -22.11
C PHE A 49 21.31 11.46 -23.11
N ARG A 50 20.00 11.40 -23.36
CA ARG A 50 19.29 12.19 -24.37
C ARG A 50 18.01 12.80 -23.79
N PHE A 51 18.14 13.43 -22.62
CA PHE A 51 17.01 13.98 -21.86
C PHE A 51 16.09 14.88 -22.71
N ALA A 52 16.66 15.82 -23.46
CA ALA A 52 15.88 16.77 -24.25
C ALA A 52 15.02 16.10 -25.35
N LEU A 53 15.53 15.03 -25.98
CA LEU A 53 14.77 14.25 -26.97
C LEU A 53 13.59 13.54 -26.33
N VAL A 54 13.81 12.94 -25.16
CA VAL A 54 12.75 12.27 -24.39
C VAL A 54 11.69 13.28 -23.94
N LEU A 55 12.10 14.44 -23.43
CA LEU A 55 11.20 15.54 -23.04
C LEU A 55 10.31 15.99 -24.21
N ASP A 56 10.92 16.28 -25.37
CA ASP A 56 10.21 16.65 -26.60
C ASP A 56 9.23 15.55 -27.06
N GLY A 57 9.67 14.29 -26.99
CA GLY A 57 8.82 13.13 -27.28
C GLY A 57 7.59 13.06 -26.39
N PHE A 58 7.73 13.20 -25.06
CA PHE A 58 6.61 13.15 -24.13
C PHE A 58 5.64 14.33 -24.25
N VAL A 59 6.15 15.54 -24.56
CA VAL A 59 5.27 16.69 -24.86
C VAL A 59 4.37 16.36 -26.06
N ARG A 60 4.92 15.74 -27.10
CA ARG A 60 4.13 15.28 -28.25
C ARG A 60 3.14 14.17 -27.90
N VAL A 61 3.55 13.19 -27.10
CA VAL A 61 2.67 12.08 -26.67
C VAL A 61 1.48 12.61 -25.88
N LEU A 62 1.70 13.47 -24.87
CA LEU A 62 0.62 14.08 -24.08
C LEU A 62 -0.37 14.83 -24.97
N LYS A 63 0.14 15.67 -25.88
CA LYS A 63 -0.69 16.41 -26.83
C LYS A 63 -1.53 15.48 -27.71
N ARG A 64 -0.93 14.44 -28.30
CA ARG A 64 -1.65 13.48 -29.16
C ARG A 64 -2.67 12.65 -28.42
N VAL A 65 -2.38 12.23 -27.19
CA VAL A 65 -3.33 11.50 -26.34
C VAL A 65 -4.54 12.38 -26.01
N HIS A 66 -4.31 13.65 -25.71
CA HIS A 66 -5.39 14.61 -25.45
C HIS A 66 -6.24 14.90 -26.71
N GLU A 67 -5.60 15.17 -27.85
CA GLU A 67 -6.28 15.38 -29.14
C GLU A 67 -7.10 14.16 -29.57
N PHE A 68 -6.54 12.96 -29.37
CA PHE A 68 -7.25 11.70 -29.65
C PHE A 68 -8.50 11.59 -28.78
N TYR A 69 -8.38 11.79 -27.46
CA TYR A 69 -9.52 11.75 -26.55
C TYR A 69 -10.62 12.74 -26.94
N GLN A 70 -10.26 14.01 -27.22
CA GLN A 70 -11.22 15.03 -27.67
C GLN A 70 -11.91 14.65 -28.98
N SER A 71 -11.16 14.14 -29.96
CA SER A 71 -11.70 13.74 -31.27
C SER A 71 -12.71 12.60 -31.15
N GLN A 72 -12.42 11.61 -30.29
CA GLN A 72 -13.29 10.46 -30.07
C GLN A 72 -14.59 10.90 -29.40
N ILE A 73 -14.53 11.74 -28.36
CA ILE A 73 -15.72 12.29 -27.69
C ILE A 73 -16.59 13.09 -28.66
N ALA A 74 -15.98 13.94 -29.51
CA ALA A 74 -16.71 14.75 -30.47
C ALA A 74 -17.41 13.91 -31.56
N SER A 75 -16.83 12.76 -31.92
CA SER A 75 -17.36 11.83 -32.92
C SER A 75 -18.38 10.82 -32.37
N SER A 76 -18.39 10.57 -31.07
CA SER A 76 -19.27 9.58 -30.44
C SER A 76 -20.68 10.13 -30.21
N SER A 77 -21.62 9.78 -31.09
CA SER A 77 -23.07 9.96 -30.91
C SER A 77 -23.76 8.77 -30.21
N SER A 78 -23.01 7.84 -29.61
CA SER A 78 -23.53 6.54 -29.14
C SER A 78 -23.14 6.17 -27.70
N THR A 79 -24.15 5.69 -26.96
CA THR A 79 -24.17 4.98 -25.66
C THR A 79 -23.21 5.43 -24.54
N ARG A 80 -23.78 5.96 -23.44
CA ARG A 80 -23.10 6.36 -22.17
C ARG A 80 -22.04 5.38 -21.65
N GLN A 81 -22.14 4.08 -21.95
CA GLN A 81 -21.18 3.08 -21.48
C GLN A 81 -19.84 3.11 -22.22
N HIS A 82 -19.81 3.42 -23.53
CA HIS A 82 -18.56 3.45 -24.30
C HIS A 82 -17.71 4.67 -23.94
N GLY A 83 -18.35 5.83 -23.72
CA GLY A 83 -17.66 7.03 -23.25
C GLY A 83 -16.98 6.86 -21.89
N GLN A 84 -17.57 6.11 -20.96
CA GLN A 84 -16.98 5.83 -19.65
C GLN A 84 -15.72 4.94 -19.71
N GLU A 85 -15.69 3.98 -20.63
CA GLU A 85 -14.52 3.09 -20.79
C GLU A 85 -13.37 3.79 -21.51
N LEU A 86 -13.68 4.64 -22.50
CA LEU A 86 -12.70 5.51 -23.14
C LEU A 86 -12.09 6.52 -22.16
N GLU A 87 -12.93 7.17 -21.35
CA GLU A 87 -12.50 8.10 -20.30
C GLU A 87 -11.58 7.40 -19.28
N LYS A 88 -11.96 6.20 -18.83
CA LYS A 88 -11.10 5.39 -17.96
C LYS A 88 -9.73 5.13 -18.60
N SER A 89 -9.72 4.68 -19.85
CA SER A 89 -8.49 4.36 -20.59
C SER A 89 -7.60 5.60 -20.80
N TYR A 90 -8.21 6.79 -20.97
CA TYR A 90 -7.48 8.06 -21.01
C TYR A 90 -6.74 8.33 -19.70
N TYR A 91 -7.41 8.25 -18.55
CA TYR A 91 -6.75 8.51 -17.27
C TYR A 91 -5.70 7.46 -16.89
N GLU A 92 -5.93 6.19 -17.22
CA GLU A 92 -4.91 5.14 -17.09
C GLU A 92 -3.68 5.44 -17.95
N SER A 93 -3.87 5.95 -19.17
CA SER A 93 -2.76 6.37 -20.03
C SER A 93 -1.99 7.57 -19.44
N ILE A 94 -2.69 8.56 -18.87
CA ILE A 94 -2.05 9.70 -18.20
C ILE A 94 -1.23 9.22 -16.99
N ILE A 95 -1.73 8.26 -16.22
CA ILE A 95 -0.99 7.66 -15.09
C ILE A 95 0.34 7.06 -15.57
N VAL A 96 0.30 6.21 -16.61
CA VAL A 96 1.51 5.58 -17.19
C VAL A 96 2.51 6.62 -17.69
N ILE A 97 2.03 7.67 -18.37
CA ILE A 97 2.88 8.76 -18.87
C ILE A 97 3.54 9.51 -17.71
N LEU A 98 2.77 9.90 -16.69
CA LEU A 98 3.30 10.66 -15.54
C LEU A 98 4.28 9.83 -14.71
N GLU A 99 4.02 8.53 -14.50
CA GLU A 99 4.98 7.63 -13.85
C GLU A 99 6.31 7.54 -14.61
N THR A 100 6.24 7.47 -15.94
CA THR A 100 7.44 7.37 -16.78
C THR A 100 8.22 8.68 -16.77
N LEU A 101 7.52 9.81 -16.88
CA LEU A 101 8.11 11.15 -16.78
C LEU A 101 8.78 11.37 -15.43
N GLU A 102 8.13 11.02 -14.32
CA GLU A 102 8.68 11.14 -12.96
C GLU A 102 10.04 10.43 -12.88
N LYS A 103 10.10 9.15 -13.29
CA LYS A 103 11.35 8.39 -13.31
C LYS A 103 12.41 9.01 -14.24
N CYS A 104 12.02 9.55 -15.39
CA CYS A 104 12.95 10.21 -16.32
C CYS A 104 13.59 11.47 -15.74
N PHE A 105 12.86 12.24 -14.92
CA PHE A 105 13.41 13.40 -14.20
C PHE A 105 14.23 12.98 -12.97
N SER A 106 13.72 12.03 -12.17
CA SER A 106 14.32 11.62 -10.89
C SER A 106 15.69 10.94 -11.05
N ILE A 107 15.95 10.34 -12.21
CA ILE A 107 17.22 9.64 -12.49
C ILE A 107 18.37 10.58 -12.88
N GLN A 108 18.06 11.86 -13.12
CA GLN A 108 19.04 12.84 -13.58
C GLN A 108 19.86 13.36 -12.39
N PRO A 109 21.20 13.49 -12.53
CA PRO A 109 22.00 14.12 -11.49
C PRO A 109 21.56 15.57 -11.27
N LYS A 110 21.67 16.06 -10.03
CA LYS A 110 21.35 17.44 -9.66
C LYS A 110 22.20 18.42 -10.48
N ASP A 111 21.58 19.47 -11.00
CA ASP A 111 22.19 20.55 -11.80
C ASP A 111 22.97 20.10 -13.05
N SER A 112 22.62 18.94 -13.62
CA SER A 112 23.36 18.34 -14.74
C SER A 112 22.78 18.66 -16.12
N ILE A 113 21.55 19.17 -16.17
CA ILE A 113 20.81 19.34 -17.43
C ILE A 113 20.89 20.79 -17.89
N THR A 114 21.37 21.00 -19.12
CA THR A 114 21.30 22.30 -19.81
C THR A 114 20.45 22.14 -21.06
N LEU A 115 19.42 22.98 -21.21
CA LEU A 115 18.53 22.99 -22.35
C LEU A 115 18.78 24.23 -23.22
N THR A 116 18.69 24.05 -24.54
CA THR A 116 18.65 25.15 -25.52
C THR A 116 17.35 25.96 -25.39
N MET A 117 17.24 27.08 -26.10
CA MET A 117 16.03 27.94 -26.05
C MET A 117 14.77 27.21 -26.54
N GLU A 118 14.89 26.40 -27.60
CA GLU A 118 13.78 25.61 -28.15
C GLU A 118 13.34 24.51 -27.16
N GLU A 119 14.29 23.79 -26.57
CA GLU A 119 14.00 22.74 -25.59
C GLU A 119 13.39 23.32 -24.30
N ASN A 120 13.76 24.55 -23.92
CA ASN A 120 13.11 25.27 -22.83
C ASN A 120 11.63 25.59 -23.13
N GLN A 121 11.25 25.74 -24.41
CA GLN A 121 9.85 25.90 -24.78
C GLN A 121 9.08 24.60 -24.54
N ASN A 122 9.68 23.45 -24.84
CA ASN A 122 9.09 22.14 -24.54
C ASN A 122 8.91 21.94 -23.03
N LEU A 123 9.89 22.35 -22.21
CA LEU A 123 9.76 22.32 -20.75
C LEU A 123 8.58 23.18 -20.26
N LYS A 124 8.39 24.38 -20.82
CA LYS A 124 7.25 25.24 -20.50
C LYS A 124 5.92 24.62 -20.89
N CYS A 125 5.85 23.98 -22.05
CA CYS A 125 4.66 23.23 -22.50
C CYS A 125 4.33 22.09 -21.53
N LEU A 126 5.32 21.28 -21.16
CA LEU A 126 5.12 20.21 -20.18
C LEU A 126 4.63 20.76 -18.85
N MET A 127 5.27 21.82 -18.32
CA MET A 127 4.89 22.42 -17.05
C MET A 127 3.42 22.89 -17.05
N LYS A 128 2.93 23.43 -18.19
CA LYS A 128 1.53 23.81 -18.34
C LYS A 128 0.59 22.59 -18.20
N GLU A 129 0.92 21.46 -18.84
CA GLU A 129 0.14 20.21 -18.73
C GLU A 129 0.15 19.68 -17.29
N ILE A 130 1.31 19.66 -16.63
CA ILE A 130 1.43 19.23 -15.23
C ILE A 130 0.58 20.10 -14.30
N CYS A 131 0.57 21.41 -14.49
CA CYS A 131 -0.33 22.33 -13.77
C CYS A 131 -1.80 21.94 -13.98
N THR A 132 -2.23 21.66 -15.22
CA THR A 132 -3.62 21.23 -15.49
C THR A 132 -3.99 19.97 -14.69
N PHE A 133 -3.08 18.99 -14.62
CA PHE A 133 -3.30 17.76 -13.85
C PHE A 133 -3.32 17.98 -12.33
N LEU A 134 -2.53 18.92 -11.80
CA LEU A 134 -2.52 19.25 -10.37
C LEU A 134 -3.85 19.83 -9.90
N TYR A 135 -4.42 20.76 -10.68
CA TYR A 135 -5.65 21.46 -10.30
C TYR A 135 -6.92 20.71 -10.71
N CYS A 136 -6.80 19.68 -11.56
CA CYS A 136 -7.93 18.91 -12.08
C CYS A 136 -9.08 19.79 -12.60
N LYS A 137 -8.76 20.95 -13.23
CA LYS A 137 -9.77 21.93 -13.67
C LYS A 137 -10.81 21.33 -14.61
N ASP A 138 -10.44 20.27 -15.35
CA ASP A 138 -11.28 19.60 -16.33
C ASP A 138 -11.77 18.20 -15.89
N MET A 139 -11.52 17.78 -14.64
CA MET A 139 -11.92 16.46 -14.13
C MET A 139 -13.10 16.52 -13.14
N PRO A 140 -14.10 15.63 -13.26
CA PRO A 140 -15.16 15.49 -12.25
C PRO A 140 -14.57 15.15 -10.88
N CYS A 141 -15.08 15.80 -9.82
CA CYS A 141 -14.60 15.61 -8.44
C CYS A 141 -14.68 14.15 -7.94
N ASP A 142 -15.59 13.36 -8.51
CA ASP A 142 -15.86 11.96 -8.11
C ASP A 142 -15.05 10.92 -8.93
N ASN A 143 -14.09 11.36 -9.76
CA ASN A 143 -13.32 10.44 -10.58
C ASN A 143 -12.29 9.66 -9.73
N PRO A 144 -12.30 8.30 -9.77
CA PRO A 144 -11.39 7.47 -8.97
C PRO A 144 -9.90 7.68 -9.31
N HIS A 145 -9.57 8.13 -10.52
CA HIS A 145 -8.18 8.36 -10.96
C HIS A 145 -7.65 9.77 -10.61
N ALA A 146 -8.52 10.71 -10.23
CA ALA A 146 -8.14 12.11 -10.02
C ALA A 146 -7.04 12.27 -8.96
N GLN A 147 -7.18 11.56 -7.83
CA GLN A 147 -6.19 11.65 -6.75
C GLN A 147 -4.83 11.07 -7.15
N SER A 148 -4.81 9.93 -7.84
CA SER A 148 -3.57 9.31 -8.34
C SER A 148 -2.83 10.22 -9.32
N ILE A 149 -3.57 10.85 -10.25
CA ILE A 149 -3.01 11.80 -11.22
C ILE A 149 -2.44 13.03 -10.50
N LYS A 150 -3.14 13.61 -9.51
CA LYS A 150 -2.62 14.73 -8.71
C LYS A 150 -1.31 14.38 -8.00
N ILE A 151 -1.25 13.19 -7.37
CA ILE A 151 -0.05 12.72 -6.67
C ILE A 151 1.11 12.57 -7.66
N LEU A 152 0.88 11.93 -8.82
CA LEU A 152 1.91 11.74 -9.83
C LEU A 152 2.36 13.06 -10.45
N ALA A 153 1.44 13.97 -10.78
CA ALA A 153 1.77 15.31 -11.27
C ALA A 153 2.62 16.10 -10.27
N SER A 154 2.31 15.99 -8.97
CA SER A 154 3.13 16.58 -7.90
C SER A 154 4.53 15.97 -7.85
N LYS A 155 4.67 14.64 -8.03
CA LYS A 155 5.98 13.97 -8.07
C LYS A 155 6.80 14.39 -9.30
N VAL A 156 6.16 14.48 -10.48
CA VAL A 156 6.82 14.98 -11.70
C VAL A 156 7.31 16.41 -11.49
N LEU A 157 6.48 17.30 -10.93
CA LEU A 157 6.87 18.69 -10.66
C LEU A 157 8.03 18.77 -9.65
N SER A 158 7.98 17.96 -8.59
CA SER A 158 9.07 17.84 -7.61
C SER A 158 10.38 17.41 -8.29
N ALA A 159 10.37 16.32 -9.05
CA ALA A 159 11.54 15.82 -9.77
C ALA A 159 12.08 16.84 -10.80
N LEU A 160 11.19 17.50 -11.55
CA LEU A 160 11.52 18.55 -12.50
C LEU A 160 12.24 19.73 -11.82
N SER A 161 11.74 20.16 -10.67
CA SER A 161 12.26 21.34 -9.97
C SER A 161 13.68 21.18 -9.42
N VAL A 162 14.19 19.94 -9.31
CA VAL A 162 15.59 19.67 -8.93
C VAL A 162 16.56 20.34 -9.89
N ASN A 163 16.37 20.15 -11.20
CA ASN A 163 17.22 20.70 -12.27
C ASN A 163 16.67 22.02 -12.86
N PHE A 164 15.36 22.27 -12.76
CA PHE A 164 14.70 23.41 -13.42
C PHE A 164 14.02 24.38 -12.45
N PHE A 165 14.55 24.51 -11.23
CA PHE A 165 14.00 25.38 -10.18
C PHE A 165 13.69 26.80 -10.69
N ASN A 166 14.62 27.44 -11.40
CA ASN A 166 14.43 28.81 -11.87
C ASN A 166 13.22 28.97 -12.82
N ALA A 167 12.91 27.95 -13.63
CA ALA A 167 11.74 28.00 -14.51
C ALA A 167 10.43 28.02 -13.70
N VAL A 168 10.35 27.17 -12.67
CA VAL A 168 9.17 27.10 -11.78
C VAL A 168 9.10 28.33 -10.88
N PHE A 169 10.24 28.75 -10.30
CA PHE A 169 10.35 29.95 -9.47
C PHE A 169 9.92 31.21 -10.22
N ASN A 170 10.36 31.41 -11.46
CA ASN A 170 9.96 32.57 -12.26
C ASN A 170 8.46 32.60 -12.54
N ARG A 171 7.82 31.43 -12.68
CA ARG A 171 6.36 31.31 -12.83
C ARG A 171 5.64 31.73 -11.54
N ILE A 172 6.11 31.23 -10.40
CA ILE A 172 5.59 31.59 -9.07
C ILE A 172 5.75 33.11 -8.82
N SER A 173 6.96 33.65 -9.02
CA SER A 173 7.26 35.07 -8.82
C SER A 173 6.43 35.96 -9.75
N SER A 174 6.29 35.60 -11.03
CA SER A 174 5.41 36.32 -11.96
C SER A 174 3.95 36.33 -11.48
N LYS A 175 3.45 35.22 -10.92
CA LYS A 175 2.10 35.17 -10.39
C LYS A 175 1.92 36.03 -9.13
N LEU A 176 2.89 36.00 -8.22
CA LEU A 176 2.87 36.87 -7.04
C LEU A 176 2.89 38.35 -7.42
N GLN A 177 3.67 38.70 -8.45
CA GLN A 177 3.71 40.05 -9.00
C GLN A 177 2.38 40.46 -9.62
N GLU A 178 1.76 39.58 -10.42
CA GLU A 178 0.43 39.80 -11.02
C GLU A 178 -0.63 40.08 -9.94
N LEU A 179 -0.66 39.23 -8.91
CA LEU A 179 -1.64 39.31 -7.81
C LEU A 179 -1.43 40.52 -6.89
N SER A 180 -0.21 41.04 -6.80
CA SER A 180 0.12 42.24 -6.02
C SER A 180 -0.53 43.52 -6.58
N SER A 181 -0.88 43.51 -7.87
CA SER A 181 -1.52 44.64 -8.56
C SER A 181 -2.90 44.31 -9.15
N CYS A 182 -3.46 43.15 -8.81
CA CYS A 182 -4.66 42.64 -9.45
C CYS A 182 -5.94 43.33 -8.91
N PRO A 183 -6.74 43.97 -9.77
CA PRO A 183 -8.00 44.59 -9.35
C PRO A 183 -9.12 43.56 -9.12
N ASP A 184 -9.03 42.36 -9.71
CA ASP A 184 -10.07 41.32 -9.64
C ASP A 184 -10.31 40.83 -8.19
N GLU A 185 -11.58 40.65 -7.83
CA GLU A 185 -12.01 40.18 -6.51
C GLU A 185 -11.81 38.67 -6.33
N ASN A 186 -11.83 37.88 -7.41
CA ASN A 186 -11.63 36.42 -7.37
C ASN A 186 -10.51 35.95 -8.33
N PRO A 187 -9.25 36.37 -8.11
CA PRO A 187 -8.16 35.99 -9.01
C PRO A 187 -7.74 34.51 -8.82
N ASP A 188 -7.15 33.93 -9.86
CA ASP A 188 -6.62 32.56 -9.81
C ASP A 188 -5.36 32.48 -8.95
N PHE A 189 -5.36 31.63 -7.91
CA PHE A 189 -4.22 31.42 -7.00
C PHE A 189 -3.40 30.17 -7.33
N SER A 190 -3.79 29.41 -8.35
CA SER A 190 -3.22 28.08 -8.66
C SER A 190 -1.68 28.08 -8.67
N ASP A 191 -1.05 29.02 -9.39
CA ASP A 191 0.41 29.05 -9.53
C ASP A 191 1.16 29.37 -8.21
N ILE A 192 0.51 29.92 -7.17
CA ILE A 192 1.12 30.03 -5.82
C ILE A 192 1.27 28.64 -5.21
N GLU A 193 0.28 27.77 -5.40
CA GLU A 193 0.28 26.41 -4.84
C GLU A 193 1.41 25.54 -5.38
N LEU A 194 2.05 25.92 -6.50
CA LEU A 194 3.25 25.24 -7.00
C LEU A 194 4.37 25.18 -5.96
N ILE A 195 4.44 26.15 -5.05
CA ILE A 195 5.42 26.18 -3.94
C ILE A 195 5.36 24.90 -3.10
N GLN A 196 4.17 24.29 -2.93
CA GLN A 196 4.00 23.08 -2.11
C GLN A 196 4.44 21.78 -2.82
N HIS A 197 4.76 21.85 -4.11
CA HIS A 197 5.04 20.69 -4.96
C HIS A 197 6.49 20.63 -5.47
N ILE A 198 7.26 21.69 -5.24
CA ILE A 198 8.66 21.77 -5.67
C ILE A 198 9.61 21.17 -4.62
N ASN A 199 10.71 20.63 -5.13
CA ASN A 199 11.86 20.16 -4.38
C ASN A 199 12.89 21.30 -4.26
N VAL A 200 13.17 21.73 -3.04
CA VAL A 200 14.06 22.85 -2.74
C VAL A 200 15.10 22.41 -1.73
N ASP A 201 16.35 22.82 -1.94
CA ASP A 201 17.41 22.80 -0.91
C ASP A 201 17.36 24.09 -0.08
N VAL A 202 18.22 24.20 0.92
CA VAL A 202 18.27 25.38 1.82
C VAL A 202 18.41 26.70 1.05
N SER A 203 19.23 26.75 -0.01
CA SER A 203 19.45 27.97 -0.80
C SER A 203 18.21 28.37 -1.62
N LYS A 204 17.54 27.40 -2.24
CA LYS A 204 16.30 27.62 -2.99
C LYS A 204 15.15 28.02 -2.05
N LEU A 205 15.11 27.48 -0.83
CA LEU A 205 14.13 27.84 0.19
C LEU A 205 14.31 29.29 0.67
N ILE A 206 15.55 29.72 0.95
CA ILE A 206 15.86 31.13 1.26
C ILE A 206 15.36 32.06 0.15
N LYS A 207 15.64 31.72 -1.12
CA LYS A 207 15.19 32.51 -2.27
C LYS A 207 13.66 32.64 -2.35
N LEU A 208 12.91 31.58 -2.00
CA LEU A 208 11.46 31.64 -1.90
C LEU A 208 10.98 32.52 -0.74
N PHE A 209 11.64 32.47 0.41
CA PHE A 209 11.31 33.34 1.54
C PHE A 209 11.53 34.81 1.21
N VAL A 210 12.65 35.16 0.57
CA VAL A 210 12.92 36.53 0.12
C VAL A 210 11.80 37.03 -0.82
N GLU A 211 11.41 36.22 -1.80
CA GLU A 211 10.33 36.57 -2.72
C GLU A 211 9.00 36.76 -1.97
N ALA A 212 8.64 35.81 -1.10
CA ALA A 212 7.42 35.87 -0.31
C ALA A 212 7.38 37.12 0.59
N ILE A 213 8.46 37.41 1.32
CA ILE A 213 8.59 38.60 2.19
C ILE A 213 8.37 39.88 1.38
N SER A 214 8.95 39.97 0.18
CA SER A 214 8.85 41.16 -0.68
C SER A 214 7.44 41.42 -1.19
N LYS A 215 6.62 40.38 -1.38
CA LYS A 215 5.27 40.49 -1.97
C LYS A 215 4.15 40.40 -0.95
N PHE A 216 4.36 39.78 0.22
CA PHE A 216 3.29 39.40 1.15
C PHE A 216 2.33 40.55 1.45
N ARG A 217 2.86 41.73 1.82
CA ARG A 217 2.04 42.89 2.22
C ARG A 217 1.25 43.51 1.06
N LEU A 218 1.60 43.19 -0.19
CA LEU A 218 0.93 43.69 -1.39
C LEU A 218 -0.24 42.80 -1.83
N LEU A 219 -0.33 41.59 -1.28
CA LEU A 219 -1.34 40.61 -1.69
C LEU A 219 -2.69 40.86 -0.99
N LYS A 220 -3.76 40.33 -1.60
CA LYS A 220 -5.09 40.28 -0.97
C LYS A 220 -5.14 39.17 0.10
N LYS A 221 -6.06 39.30 1.06
CA LYS A 221 -6.22 38.35 2.19
C LYS A 221 -6.45 36.90 1.76
N SER A 222 -7.13 36.66 0.63
CA SER A 222 -7.34 35.33 0.05
C SER A 222 -6.02 34.68 -0.39
N ALA A 223 -5.14 35.45 -1.04
CA ALA A 223 -3.81 35.00 -1.46
C ALA A 223 -2.88 34.73 -0.26
N HIS A 224 -3.01 35.46 0.84
CA HIS A 224 -2.18 35.23 2.04
C HIS A 224 -2.29 33.81 2.56
N LEU A 225 -3.51 33.27 2.68
CA LEU A 225 -3.71 31.92 3.20
C LEU A 225 -3.16 30.86 2.26
N VAL A 226 -3.32 31.02 0.95
CA VAL A 226 -2.75 30.11 -0.06
C VAL A 226 -1.22 30.13 0.03
N LEU A 227 -0.61 31.31 0.12
CA LEU A 227 0.83 31.46 0.24
C LEU A 227 1.37 30.85 1.54
N VAL A 228 0.72 31.12 2.69
CA VAL A 228 1.09 30.55 3.99
C VAL A 228 1.06 29.03 3.96
N ASN A 229 -0.03 28.43 3.48
CA ASN A 229 -0.17 26.97 3.42
C ASN A 229 0.85 26.34 2.46
N SER A 230 1.16 27.03 1.36
CA SER A 230 2.11 26.54 0.36
C SER A 230 3.55 26.62 0.87
N LEU A 231 3.93 27.72 1.53
CA LEU A 231 5.24 27.88 2.18
C LEU A 231 5.43 26.85 3.28
N GLU A 232 4.42 26.65 4.13
CA GLU A 232 4.50 25.66 5.20
C GLU A 232 4.78 24.26 4.66
N LYS A 233 4.02 23.81 3.65
CA LYS A 233 4.25 22.51 3.02
C LYS A 233 5.63 22.43 2.35
N CYS A 234 6.09 23.50 1.73
CA CYS A 234 7.43 23.56 1.12
C CYS A 234 8.54 23.33 2.16
N VAL A 235 8.44 23.99 3.32
CA VAL A 235 9.40 23.80 4.43
C VAL A 235 9.36 22.38 4.96
N TRP A 236 8.17 21.79 5.14
CA TRP A 236 8.04 20.38 5.54
C TRP A 236 8.64 19.42 4.52
N ASN A 237 8.37 19.63 3.23
CA ASN A 237 8.97 18.83 2.17
C ASN A 237 10.50 18.94 2.16
N TRP A 238 11.06 20.13 2.41
CA TRP A 238 12.52 20.31 2.53
C TRP A 238 13.08 19.51 3.71
N MET A 239 12.49 19.62 4.90
CA MET A 239 12.94 18.85 6.08
C MET A 239 12.84 17.33 5.86
N GLU A 240 11.81 16.86 5.14
CA GLU A 240 11.63 15.43 4.83
C GLU A 240 12.58 14.92 3.74
N ASN A 241 12.85 15.72 2.70
CA ASN A 241 13.71 15.33 1.58
C ASN A 241 15.21 15.52 1.88
N TYR A 242 15.55 16.52 2.70
CA TYR A 242 16.92 16.87 3.07
C TYR A 242 17.10 16.97 4.60
N PRO A 243 16.82 15.88 5.35
CA PRO A 243 16.87 15.90 6.82
C PRO A 243 18.26 16.23 7.37
N TYR A 244 19.32 15.90 6.63
CA TYR A 244 20.69 16.25 6.99
C TYR A 244 21.01 17.74 6.81
N GLU A 245 20.40 18.43 5.82
CA GLU A 245 20.53 19.89 5.69
C GLU A 245 19.88 20.59 6.88
N PHE A 246 18.72 20.10 7.34
CA PHE A 246 18.04 20.62 8.51
C PHE A 246 18.81 20.34 9.81
N ALA A 247 19.32 19.12 10.00
CA ALA A 247 20.16 18.79 11.16
C ALA A 247 21.45 19.65 11.20
N GLU A 248 22.04 19.93 10.04
CA GLU A 248 23.20 20.80 9.92
C GLU A 248 22.85 22.26 10.22
N LEU A 249 21.67 22.74 9.82
CA LEU A 249 21.20 24.10 10.15
C LEU A 249 21.04 24.30 11.67
N GLU A 250 20.57 23.29 12.40
CA GLU A 250 20.45 23.32 13.86
C GLU A 250 21.82 23.32 14.57
N LYS A 251 22.84 22.76 13.92
CA LYS A 251 24.21 22.73 14.45
C LYS A 251 24.98 24.01 14.08
N ASN A 252 24.91 24.39 12.81
CA ASN A 252 25.60 25.50 12.20
C ASN A 252 24.58 26.53 11.71
N HIS A 253 24.31 27.51 12.58
CA HIS A 253 23.36 28.58 12.33
C HIS A 253 23.58 29.23 10.95
N ASN A 254 22.50 29.36 10.18
CA ASN A 254 22.49 30.08 8.91
C ASN A 254 21.86 31.46 9.10
N GLU A 255 22.68 32.52 9.09
CA GLU A 255 22.24 33.90 9.35
C GLU A 255 21.19 34.40 8.34
N GLU A 256 21.30 34.00 7.06
CA GLU A 256 20.36 34.43 6.03
C GLU A 256 19.00 33.74 6.21
N MET A 257 19.01 32.43 6.49
CA MET A 257 17.78 31.70 6.82
C MET A 257 17.12 32.27 8.06
N SER A 258 17.88 32.48 9.15
CA SER A 258 17.34 33.04 10.40
C SER A 258 16.73 34.43 10.16
N ARG A 259 17.42 35.31 9.42
CA ARG A 259 16.89 36.63 9.04
C ARG A 259 15.59 36.54 8.24
N CYS A 260 15.52 35.66 7.25
CA CYS A 260 14.31 35.47 6.45
C CYS A 260 13.15 34.92 7.28
N ALA A 261 13.42 33.89 8.10
CA ALA A 261 12.43 33.28 8.97
C ALA A 261 11.89 34.27 10.00
N ASP A 262 12.77 35.09 10.56
CA ASP A 262 12.45 36.15 11.50
C ASP A 262 11.53 37.24 10.90
N GLN A 263 11.91 37.76 9.73
CA GLN A 263 11.12 38.78 9.03
C GLN A 263 9.74 38.24 8.63
N LEU A 264 9.68 37.00 8.14
CA LEU A 264 8.43 36.37 7.76
C LEU A 264 7.55 36.10 9.00
N PHE A 265 8.15 35.70 10.13
CA PHE A 265 7.42 35.54 11.40
C PHE A 265 6.73 36.84 11.79
N ASP A 266 7.44 37.98 11.77
CA ASP A 266 6.90 39.28 12.15
C ASP A 266 5.77 39.74 11.20
N ILE A 267 5.87 39.42 9.91
CA ILE A 267 4.80 39.67 8.94
C ILE A 267 3.54 38.84 9.28
N LEU A 268 3.72 37.57 9.62
CA LEU A 268 2.62 36.67 9.98
C LEU A 268 1.98 37.04 11.32
N ASP A 269 2.78 37.50 12.28
CA ASP A 269 2.30 37.95 13.59
C ASP A 269 1.38 39.17 13.43
N ALA A 270 1.80 40.16 12.63
CA ALA A 270 0.99 41.33 12.30
C ALA A 270 -0.29 40.96 11.52
N PHE A 271 -0.24 39.95 10.65
CA PHE A 271 -1.41 39.43 9.95
C PHE A 271 -2.39 38.71 10.89
N GLY A 272 -1.84 38.02 11.90
CA GLY A 272 -2.56 37.20 12.88
C GLY A 272 -3.35 37.98 13.92
N ASP A 273 -3.34 39.31 13.93
CA ASP A 273 -4.10 40.09 14.93
C ASP A 273 -5.63 39.96 14.82
N ASN A 274 -6.12 39.44 13.69
CA ASN A 274 -7.53 39.07 13.54
C ASN A 274 -7.81 37.68 14.17
N LYS A 275 -8.83 37.58 15.04
CA LYS A 275 -9.20 36.33 15.77
C LYS A 275 -9.28 35.06 14.90
N LYS A 276 -9.73 35.15 13.63
CA LYS A 276 -9.81 34.01 12.69
C LYS A 276 -8.51 33.73 11.94
N GLY A 277 -7.64 34.73 11.74
CA GLY A 277 -6.39 34.59 11.00
C GLY A 277 -5.25 34.04 11.86
N ARG A 278 -5.30 34.32 13.17
CA ARG A 278 -4.29 33.94 14.15
C ARG A 278 -3.95 32.44 14.16
N SER A 279 -4.97 31.58 14.30
CA SER A 279 -4.77 30.13 14.38
C SER A 279 -4.27 29.49 13.07
N ALA A 280 -4.55 30.12 11.92
CA ALA A 280 -4.18 29.59 10.61
C ALA A 280 -2.68 29.72 10.33
N VAL A 281 -1.97 30.64 11.00
CA VAL A 281 -0.54 30.91 10.76
C VAL A 281 0.39 30.32 11.82
N TRP A 282 -0.15 29.87 12.97
CA TRP A 282 0.66 29.37 14.11
C TRP A 282 1.62 28.24 13.73
N SER A 283 1.15 27.35 12.87
CA SER A 283 1.93 26.20 12.43
C SER A 283 3.15 26.63 11.61
N LEU A 284 2.98 27.58 10.68
CA LEU A 284 4.09 28.19 9.95
C LEU A 284 4.98 29.04 10.88
N GLN A 285 4.40 29.86 11.77
CA GLN A 285 5.15 30.67 12.73
C GLN A 285 6.08 29.82 13.61
N MET A 286 5.59 28.69 14.14
CA MET A 286 6.42 27.75 14.90
C MET A 286 7.53 27.16 14.03
N THR A 287 7.21 26.76 12.80
CA THR A 287 8.19 26.20 11.87
C THR A 287 9.28 27.24 11.54
N LEU A 288 8.93 28.51 11.35
CA LEU A 288 9.90 29.59 11.14
C LEU A 288 10.81 29.80 12.35
N LEU A 289 10.30 29.69 13.59
CA LEU A 289 11.14 29.73 14.78
C LEU A 289 12.10 28.55 14.85
N VAL A 290 11.66 27.36 14.42
CA VAL A 290 12.52 26.17 14.31
C VAL A 290 13.60 26.37 13.23
N LEU A 291 13.38 27.18 12.20
CA LEU A 291 14.41 27.53 11.22
C LEU A 291 15.36 28.67 11.68
N ALA A 292 15.12 29.26 12.85
CA ALA A 292 15.92 30.33 13.45
C ALA A 292 16.43 29.91 14.84
N PRO A 293 17.34 28.91 14.91
CA PRO A 293 17.77 28.30 16.17
C PRO A 293 18.43 29.30 17.14
N ASP A 294 19.08 30.34 16.63
CA ASP A 294 19.71 31.42 17.40
C ASP A 294 18.67 32.22 18.21
N ILE A 295 17.55 32.60 17.56
CA ILE A 295 16.46 33.33 18.21
C ILE A 295 15.81 32.45 19.29
N LEU A 296 15.59 31.17 18.98
CA LEU A 296 14.98 30.23 19.93
C LEU A 296 15.92 29.97 21.12
N GLN A 297 17.22 29.87 20.88
CA GLN A 297 18.23 29.72 21.93
C GLN A 297 18.25 30.92 22.88
N ASP A 298 18.17 32.14 22.35
CA ASP A 298 18.09 33.37 23.16
C ASP A 298 16.85 33.38 24.06
N ILE A 299 15.69 32.96 23.53
CA ILE A 299 14.45 32.88 24.30
C ILE A 299 14.59 31.89 25.46
N ILE A 300 15.12 30.70 25.20
CA ILE A 300 15.29 29.65 26.22
C ILE A 300 16.34 30.05 27.26
N ASN A 301 17.45 30.65 26.83
CA ASN A 301 18.48 31.18 27.74
C ASN A 301 17.90 32.26 28.67
N ALA A 302 17.02 33.12 28.17
CA ALA A 302 16.34 34.12 28.98
C ALA A 302 15.29 33.52 29.93
N GLU A 303 14.62 32.42 29.55
CA GLU A 303 13.72 31.67 30.44
C GLU A 303 14.47 31.02 31.62
N ILE A 304 15.66 30.47 31.37
CA ILE A 304 16.47 29.77 32.39
C ILE A 304 17.29 30.76 33.24
N GLY A 305 17.96 31.72 32.58
CA GLY A 305 18.96 32.60 33.21
C GLY A 305 18.49 34.02 33.52
N GLY A 306 17.24 34.39 33.20
CA GLY A 306 16.70 35.72 33.46
C GLY A 306 17.31 36.85 32.63
N ALA A 307 17.98 36.53 31.53
CA ALA A 307 18.59 37.50 30.63
C ALA A 307 17.55 38.44 30.00
N GLN A 308 17.93 39.70 29.76
CA GLN A 308 17.07 40.67 29.08
C GLN A 308 16.93 40.31 27.59
N LEU A 309 15.71 39.99 27.17
CA LEU A 309 15.36 39.76 25.77
C LEU A 309 15.20 41.08 25.02
N SER A 310 15.59 41.10 23.74
CA SER A 310 15.23 42.22 22.87
C SER A 310 13.69 42.33 22.77
N PRO A 311 13.11 43.54 22.62
CA PRO A 311 11.67 43.70 22.46
C PRO A 311 11.10 42.89 21.29
N HIS A 312 11.92 42.63 20.28
CA HIS A 312 11.59 41.86 19.11
C HIS A 312 11.59 40.34 19.39
N HIS A 313 12.57 39.80 20.14
CA HIS A 313 12.51 38.40 20.61
C HIS A 313 11.40 38.18 21.65
N ASN A 314 11.04 39.20 22.43
CA ASN A 314 9.98 39.11 23.43
C ASN A 314 8.60 38.82 22.79
N LYS A 315 8.31 39.32 21.58
CA LYS A 315 7.07 38.98 20.86
C LYS A 315 6.98 37.48 20.55
N LYS A 316 8.10 36.89 20.14
CA LYS A 316 8.22 35.45 19.83
C LYS A 316 8.07 34.60 21.08
N LYS A 317 8.63 35.05 22.22
CA LYS A 317 8.37 34.44 23.52
C LYS A 317 6.87 34.47 23.89
N VAL A 318 6.20 35.61 23.73
CA VAL A 318 4.76 35.73 24.01
C VAL A 318 3.93 34.77 23.13
N PHE A 319 4.32 34.57 21.87
CA PHE A 319 3.72 33.57 21.01
C PHE A 319 3.86 32.15 21.56
N LEU A 320 5.06 31.75 21.99
CA LEU A 320 5.31 30.43 22.61
C LEU A 320 4.50 30.24 23.91
N ASP A 321 4.45 31.27 24.76
CA ASP A 321 3.66 31.24 26.00
C ASP A 321 2.15 31.10 25.74
N ASN A 322 1.65 31.72 24.66
CA ASN A 322 0.27 31.57 24.23
C ASN A 322 -0.05 30.13 23.78
N ILE A 323 0.86 29.49 23.04
CA ILE A 323 0.71 28.09 22.63
C ILE A 323 0.67 27.17 23.85
N ARG A 324 1.67 27.30 24.76
CA ARG A 324 1.72 26.53 26.02
C ARG A 324 0.42 26.67 26.82
N ARG A 325 -0.08 27.91 26.97
CA ARG A 325 -1.35 28.19 27.66
C ARG A 325 -2.56 27.53 26.98
N CYS A 326 -2.59 27.47 25.66
CA CYS A 326 -3.71 26.86 24.91
C CYS A 326 -3.72 25.32 24.96
N LEU A 327 -2.58 24.70 25.26
CA LEU A 327 -2.48 23.26 25.55
C LEU A 327 -2.87 22.91 27.00
N GLY A 328 -2.74 23.86 27.92
CA GLY A 328 -3.09 23.64 29.33
C GLY A 328 -4.56 23.29 29.56
N PRO A 329 -4.89 22.68 30.72
CA PRO A 329 -6.24 22.19 31.05
C PRO A 329 -7.32 23.30 31.13
N HIS A 330 -6.90 24.56 31.27
CA HIS A 330 -7.79 25.73 31.41
C HIS A 330 -7.91 26.57 30.13
N SER A 331 -7.72 25.98 28.95
CA SER A 331 -7.86 26.69 27.68
C SER A 331 -9.32 27.13 27.44
N ASN A 332 -9.53 28.44 27.26
CA ASN A 332 -10.85 29.05 27.09
C ASN A 332 -11.37 28.98 25.64
N SER A 333 -10.57 28.50 24.69
CA SER A 333 -10.94 28.45 23.27
C SER A 333 -10.58 27.10 22.67
N LYS A 334 -11.61 26.34 22.28
CA LYS A 334 -11.45 25.04 21.61
C LYS A 334 -10.63 25.17 20.33
N GLN A 335 -10.94 26.16 19.49
CA GLN A 335 -10.24 26.39 18.21
C GLN A 335 -8.74 26.69 18.40
N LEU A 336 -8.38 27.46 19.44
CA LEU A 336 -6.98 27.76 19.71
C LEU A 336 -6.25 26.56 20.32
N SER A 337 -6.92 25.76 21.16
CA SER A 337 -6.37 24.51 21.66
C SER A 337 -6.12 23.50 20.52
N GLU A 338 -7.06 23.38 19.57
CA GLU A 338 -6.91 22.57 18.36
C GLU A 338 -5.74 23.04 17.50
N ALA A 339 -5.60 24.36 17.28
CA ALA A 339 -4.48 24.92 16.53
C ALA A 339 -3.12 24.75 17.24
N ALA A 340 -3.09 24.90 18.57
CA ALA A 340 -1.90 24.63 19.38
C ALA A 340 -1.49 23.16 19.28
N ALA A 341 -2.45 22.22 19.35
CA ALA A 341 -2.17 20.80 19.20
C ALA A 341 -1.54 20.49 17.83
N VAL A 342 -2.11 21.00 16.74
CA VAL A 342 -1.53 20.83 15.38
C VAL A 342 -0.10 21.36 15.31
N THR A 343 0.11 22.56 15.86
CA THR A 343 1.40 23.24 15.86
C THR A 343 2.44 22.45 16.66
N CYS A 344 2.07 21.91 17.82
CA CYS A 344 2.99 21.18 18.69
C CYS A 344 3.27 19.75 18.20
N VAL A 345 2.35 19.07 17.53
CA VAL A 345 2.68 17.80 16.85
C VAL A 345 3.75 18.01 15.79
N LYS A 346 3.61 19.09 15.00
CA LYS A 346 4.60 19.49 14.00
C LYS A 346 5.94 19.84 14.64
N LEU A 347 5.95 20.58 15.76
CA LEU A 347 7.18 20.81 16.53
C LEU A 347 7.82 19.49 16.99
N CYS A 348 7.05 18.56 17.56
CA CYS A 348 7.55 17.24 17.95
C CYS A 348 8.15 16.51 16.75
N LYS A 349 7.48 16.51 15.61
CA LYS A 349 7.97 15.90 14.36
C LYS A 349 9.28 16.54 13.89
N ALA A 350 9.38 17.87 13.89
CA ALA A 350 10.60 18.59 13.51
C ALA A 350 11.78 18.16 14.39
N SER A 351 11.59 18.06 15.71
CA SER A 351 12.65 17.64 16.63
C SER A 351 13.19 16.23 16.36
N THR A 352 12.41 15.35 15.71
CA THR A 352 12.90 14.01 15.35
C THR A 352 14.01 14.04 14.30
N TYR A 353 14.10 15.11 13.51
CA TYR A 353 15.16 15.28 12.52
C TYR A 353 16.45 15.85 13.12
N ILE A 354 16.48 16.10 14.44
CA ILE A 354 17.67 16.57 15.16
C ILE A 354 18.29 15.39 15.90
N ASN A 355 19.58 15.15 15.68
CA ASN A 355 20.32 14.18 16.47
C ASN A 355 20.71 14.78 17.84
N VAL A 356 20.03 14.34 18.89
CA VAL A 356 20.26 14.83 20.27
C VAL A 356 21.70 14.56 20.74
N LEU A 357 22.37 13.54 20.20
CA LEU A 357 23.77 13.24 20.53
C LEU A 357 24.73 14.29 19.96
N ASP A 358 24.42 14.86 18.80
CA ASP A 358 25.25 15.88 18.15
C ASP A 358 24.92 17.29 18.66
N THR A 359 23.66 17.53 19.05
CA THR A 359 23.18 18.84 19.51
C THR A 359 22.46 18.73 20.87
N PRO A 360 23.19 18.45 21.98
CA PRO A 360 22.59 18.17 23.29
C PRO A 360 21.87 19.37 23.91
N ASN A 361 22.24 20.60 23.53
CA ASN A 361 21.61 21.83 23.98
C ASN A 361 20.61 22.40 22.96
N SER A 362 20.05 21.57 22.07
CA SER A 362 19.08 22.04 21.07
C SER A 362 17.88 22.73 21.73
N SER A 363 17.67 23.98 21.33
CA SER A 363 16.56 24.80 21.78
C SER A 363 15.20 24.22 21.37
N VAL A 364 15.13 23.61 20.18
CA VAL A 364 13.93 22.90 19.68
C VAL A 364 13.57 21.72 20.59
N VAL A 365 14.56 20.92 21.00
CA VAL A 365 14.35 19.76 21.89
C VAL A 365 13.86 20.21 23.27
N ALA A 366 14.46 21.26 23.84
CA ALA A 366 14.02 21.84 25.10
C ALA A 366 12.57 22.36 25.03
N LEU A 367 12.20 23.02 23.92
CA LEU A 367 10.82 23.47 23.70
C LEU A 367 9.85 22.28 23.64
N VAL A 368 10.19 21.20 22.93
CA VAL A 368 9.38 19.96 22.87
C VAL A 368 9.15 19.38 24.25
N GLN A 369 10.20 19.30 25.08
CA GLN A 369 10.07 18.77 26.45
C GLN A 369 9.07 19.57 27.30
N SER A 370 8.94 20.88 27.04
CA SER A 370 7.97 21.74 27.75
C SER A 370 6.50 21.53 27.34
N VAL A 371 6.21 20.95 26.17
CA VAL A 371 4.84 20.84 25.63
C VAL A 371 4.34 19.40 25.44
N ILE A 372 5.24 18.41 25.35
CA ILE A 372 4.89 17.05 24.95
C ILE A 372 3.94 16.36 25.95
N GLY A 373 4.03 16.68 27.24
CA GLY A 373 3.13 16.15 28.28
C GLY A 373 1.68 16.58 28.08
N ASP A 374 1.45 17.90 27.98
CA ASP A 374 0.11 18.46 27.74
C ASP A 374 -0.45 18.04 26.39
N LEU A 375 0.40 17.94 25.36
CA LEU A 375 0.01 17.46 24.04
C LEU A 375 -0.52 16.02 24.08
N LYS A 376 0.15 15.12 24.80
CA LYS A 376 -0.33 13.74 25.00
C LYS A 376 -1.67 13.72 25.72
N ALA A 377 -1.82 14.52 26.77
CA ALA A 377 -3.04 14.61 27.57
C ALA A 377 -4.26 15.13 26.77
N ILE A 378 -4.03 15.94 25.72
CA ILE A 378 -5.08 16.39 24.81
C ILE A 378 -5.42 15.34 23.76
N LEU A 379 -4.40 14.78 23.07
CA LEU A 379 -4.62 13.93 21.90
C LEU A 379 -5.04 12.50 22.27
N PHE A 380 -4.49 11.95 23.34
CA PHE A 380 -4.68 10.56 23.75
C PHE A 380 -5.51 10.44 25.03
N ASN A 381 -6.62 11.17 25.09
CA ASN A 381 -7.58 11.10 26.20
C ASN A 381 -8.83 10.29 25.80
N PRO A 382 -9.01 9.05 26.30
CA PRO A 382 -10.18 8.22 25.98
C PRO A 382 -11.51 8.81 26.48
N GLN A 383 -11.49 9.58 27.56
CA GLN A 383 -12.70 10.17 28.16
C GLN A 383 -13.19 11.40 27.38
N LYS A 384 -12.26 12.12 26.74
CA LYS A 384 -12.55 13.28 25.90
C LYS A 384 -11.73 13.21 24.61
N PRO A 385 -12.16 12.39 23.63
CA PRO A 385 -11.42 12.22 22.38
C PRO A 385 -11.23 13.55 21.64
N PHE A 386 -10.03 13.76 21.12
CA PHE A 386 -9.72 14.93 20.31
C PHE A 386 -10.53 14.90 19.01
N SER A 387 -11.16 16.03 18.66
CA SER A 387 -11.87 16.18 17.38
C SER A 387 -12.02 17.66 16.99
N ARG A 388 -11.58 17.99 15.76
CA ARG A 388 -11.79 19.29 15.09
C ARG A 388 -13.12 19.37 14.32
N GLY A 389 -13.96 18.33 14.43
CA GLY A 389 -15.25 18.21 13.74
C GLY A 389 -15.26 17.09 12.70
N GLN A 390 -16.47 16.72 12.26
CA GLN A 390 -16.69 15.56 11.37
C GLN A 390 -15.86 15.60 10.08
N ASN A 391 -15.74 16.79 9.46
CA ASN A 391 -14.99 16.97 8.21
C ASN A 391 -13.47 16.80 8.36
N CYS A 392 -12.95 16.74 9.61
CA CYS A 392 -11.52 16.65 9.90
C CYS A 392 -11.10 15.29 10.45
N LEU A 393 -12.00 14.29 10.54
CA LEU A 393 -11.70 13.02 11.20
C LEU A 393 -10.42 12.33 10.68
N ASN A 394 -10.26 12.21 9.36
CA ASN A 394 -9.04 11.63 8.79
C ASN A 394 -7.78 12.47 9.10
N GLN A 395 -7.91 13.79 9.08
CA GLN A 395 -6.81 14.71 9.40
C GLN A 395 -6.44 14.68 10.89
N ASP A 396 -7.41 14.45 11.78
CA ASP A 396 -7.20 14.26 13.22
C ASP A 396 -6.44 12.95 13.47
N MET A 397 -6.80 11.90 12.73
CA MET A 397 -6.11 10.61 12.79
C MET A 397 -4.67 10.70 12.29
N ASP A 398 -4.44 11.35 11.14
CA ASP A 398 -3.10 11.59 10.62
C ASP A 398 -2.25 12.43 11.58
N LEU A 399 -2.86 13.43 12.23
CA LEU A 399 -2.21 14.24 13.27
C LEU A 399 -1.81 13.38 14.48
N MET A 400 -2.68 12.49 14.96
CA MET A 400 -2.38 11.59 16.07
C MET A 400 -1.31 10.55 15.70
N ILE A 401 -1.30 10.07 14.45
CA ILE A 401 -0.25 9.19 13.93
C ILE A 401 1.10 9.91 13.93
N ASP A 402 1.16 11.12 13.36
CA ASP A 402 2.39 11.94 13.37
C ASP A 402 2.88 12.18 14.81
N CYS A 403 1.96 12.43 15.74
CA CYS A 403 2.28 12.58 17.15
C CYS A 403 2.86 11.30 17.77
N LEU A 404 2.21 10.15 17.61
CA LEU A 404 2.66 8.90 18.21
C LEU A 404 4.00 8.43 17.65
N VAL A 405 4.21 8.58 16.33
CA VAL A 405 5.51 8.32 15.68
C VAL A 405 6.59 9.26 16.22
N SER A 406 6.27 10.55 16.38
CA SER A 406 7.23 11.53 16.93
C SER A 406 7.59 11.23 18.39
N ILE A 407 6.60 10.89 19.21
CA ILE A 407 6.83 10.50 20.61
C ILE A 407 7.73 9.28 20.68
N PHE A 408 7.50 8.26 19.83
CA PHE A 408 8.36 7.09 19.76
C PHE A 408 9.80 7.45 19.41
N LYS A 409 10.00 8.32 18.41
CA LYS A 409 11.34 8.76 17.98
C LYS A 409 12.08 9.59 19.04
N ILE A 410 11.35 10.39 19.82
CA ILE A 410 11.92 11.26 20.87
C ILE A 410 12.22 10.47 22.15
N LYS A 411 11.27 9.63 22.58
CA LYS A 411 11.37 8.84 23.81
C LYS A 411 10.64 7.50 23.61
N PRO A 412 11.34 6.49 23.06
CA PRO A 412 10.71 5.22 22.69
C PRO A 412 10.22 4.42 23.91
N LEU A 413 10.93 4.55 25.04
CA LEU A 413 10.63 3.85 26.29
C LEU A 413 9.69 4.67 27.20
N ASN A 414 8.77 4.01 27.90
CA ASN A 414 7.80 4.60 28.83
C ASN A 414 6.83 5.61 28.18
N ASN A 415 6.13 5.17 27.12
CA ASN A 415 5.16 6.00 26.43
C ASN A 415 3.72 5.74 26.90
N GLU A 416 3.18 6.63 27.75
CA GLU A 416 1.79 6.56 28.23
C GLU A 416 0.76 6.56 27.10
N ALA A 417 0.99 7.33 26.02
CA ALA A 417 0.09 7.37 24.87
C ALA A 417 0.02 6.00 24.17
N LEU A 418 1.13 5.28 24.09
CA LEU A 418 1.18 3.92 23.56
C LEU A 418 0.30 2.98 24.40
N ASN A 419 0.43 3.04 25.73
CA ASN A 419 -0.37 2.21 26.64
C ASN A 419 -1.87 2.51 26.53
N VAL A 420 -2.24 3.79 26.40
CA VAL A 420 -3.63 4.19 26.14
C VAL A 420 -4.14 3.56 24.84
N CYS A 421 -3.36 3.60 23.77
CA CYS A 421 -3.77 3.01 22.50
C CYS A 421 -3.71 1.48 22.48
N LEU A 422 -2.94 0.82 23.35
CA LEU A 422 -2.92 -0.65 23.47
C LEU A 422 -4.13 -1.20 24.23
N ASN A 423 -4.77 -0.38 25.08
CA ASN A 423 -5.91 -0.80 25.88
C ASN A 423 -7.13 -1.11 24.99
N LEU A 424 -7.67 -2.32 25.07
CA LEU A 424 -8.82 -2.77 24.29
C LEU A 424 -10.11 -1.99 24.57
N ASN A 425 -10.22 -1.36 25.75
CA ASN A 425 -11.35 -0.52 26.12
C ASN A 425 -11.26 0.89 25.51
N SER A 426 -10.11 1.26 24.94
CA SER A 426 -9.97 2.53 24.23
C SER A 426 -10.78 2.54 22.93
N PRO A 427 -11.15 3.72 22.41
CA PRO A 427 -11.95 3.79 21.20
C PRO A 427 -11.17 3.27 19.97
N ALA A 428 -11.88 2.69 18.99
CA ALA A 428 -11.27 2.00 17.85
C ALA A 428 -10.33 2.88 16.99
N ASN A 429 -10.56 4.19 16.99
CA ASN A 429 -9.68 5.13 16.30
C ASN A 429 -8.28 5.16 16.95
N PHE A 430 -8.15 4.97 18.27
CA PHE A 430 -6.85 4.89 18.94
C PHE A 430 -6.09 3.61 18.56
N HIS A 431 -6.80 2.48 18.41
CA HIS A 431 -6.21 1.24 17.88
C HIS A 431 -5.69 1.44 16.46
N PHE A 432 -6.46 2.13 15.61
CA PHE A 432 -6.02 2.45 14.25
C PHE A 432 -4.81 3.38 14.23
N VAL A 433 -4.79 4.43 15.06
CA VAL A 433 -3.63 5.32 15.22
C VAL A 433 -2.40 4.52 15.61
N LEU A 434 -2.51 3.63 16.60
CA LEU A 434 -1.41 2.78 17.05
C LEU A 434 -0.85 1.94 15.91
N VAL A 435 -1.69 1.09 15.30
CA VAL A 435 -1.25 0.14 14.29
C VAL A 435 -0.66 0.87 13.08
N ARG A 436 -1.27 1.99 12.66
CA ARG A 436 -0.76 2.78 11.54
C ARG A 436 0.54 3.52 11.87
N SER A 437 0.72 3.92 13.13
CA SER A 437 1.99 4.50 13.60
C SER A 437 3.12 3.48 13.60
N LEU A 438 2.88 2.28 14.14
CA LEU A 438 3.86 1.18 14.13
C LEU A 438 4.21 0.79 12.69
N TYR A 439 3.20 0.66 11.82
CA TYR A 439 3.43 0.37 10.40
C TYR A 439 4.28 1.45 9.72
N ARG A 440 4.05 2.74 10.03
CA ARG A 440 4.88 3.84 9.50
C ARG A 440 6.31 3.78 10.04
N ILE A 441 6.52 3.44 11.31
CA ILE A 441 7.85 3.28 11.89
C ILE A 441 8.64 2.18 11.17
N VAL A 442 7.99 1.06 10.83
CA VAL A 442 8.63 -0.08 10.15
C VAL A 442 8.93 0.22 8.67
N THR A 443 8.01 0.89 7.97
CA THR A 443 8.08 1.03 6.50
C THR A 443 8.73 2.32 6.01
N GLN A 444 8.84 3.35 6.86
CA GLN A 444 9.49 4.60 6.49
C GLN A 444 11.02 4.42 6.42
N SER A 445 11.67 5.11 5.48
CA SER A 445 13.14 5.23 5.46
C SER A 445 13.65 5.82 6.76
N SER A 446 14.50 5.09 7.48
CA SER A 446 14.99 5.49 8.79
C SER A 446 16.23 6.39 8.69
N LEU A 447 16.29 7.39 9.58
CA LEU A 447 17.53 8.08 9.89
C LEU A 447 18.35 7.23 10.85
N HIS A 448 19.68 7.32 10.77
CA HIS A 448 20.56 6.45 11.54
C HIS A 448 20.47 6.65 13.06
N TRP A 449 19.94 7.79 13.52
CA TRP A 449 19.67 8.07 14.94
C TRP A 449 18.23 7.78 15.37
N TRP A 450 17.33 7.39 14.45
CA TRP A 450 15.97 7.03 14.84
C TRP A 450 15.94 5.65 15.52
N PRO A 451 15.14 5.49 16.59
CA PRO A 451 14.98 4.21 17.23
C PRO A 451 14.32 3.19 16.31
N HIS A 452 14.69 1.93 16.49
CA HIS A 452 14.12 0.79 15.78
C HIS A 452 12.93 0.20 16.53
N ILE A 453 12.06 -0.47 15.79
CA ILE A 453 10.78 -1.00 16.26
C ILE A 453 10.91 -2.13 17.30
N ASP A 454 12.08 -2.76 17.39
CA ASP A 454 12.41 -3.84 18.33
C ASP A 454 12.21 -3.43 19.79
N LEU A 455 12.30 -2.13 20.09
CA LEU A 455 12.00 -1.57 21.40
C LEU A 455 10.53 -1.77 21.86
N ILE A 456 9.63 -2.17 20.97
CA ILE A 456 8.19 -2.41 21.24
C ILE A 456 7.85 -3.90 21.26
N TYR A 457 8.82 -4.80 21.04
CA TYR A 457 8.55 -6.24 21.06
C TYR A 457 8.03 -6.74 22.41
N ASP A 458 8.26 -6.03 23.52
CA ASP A 458 7.67 -6.36 24.81
C ASP A 458 6.13 -6.21 24.85
N LYS A 459 5.53 -5.50 23.87
CA LYS A 459 4.07 -5.30 23.73
C LYS A 459 3.39 -6.30 22.79
N SER A 460 4.09 -7.35 22.38
CA SER A 460 3.55 -8.34 21.44
C SER A 460 2.31 -9.05 21.93
N SER A 461 2.16 -9.26 23.24
CA SER A 461 0.98 -9.93 23.79
C SER A 461 -0.28 -9.10 23.59
N GLU A 462 -0.22 -7.81 23.90
CA GLU A 462 -1.31 -6.85 23.73
C GLU A 462 -1.68 -6.67 22.25
N LEU A 463 -0.69 -6.62 21.35
CA LEU A 463 -0.92 -6.55 19.91
C LEU A 463 -1.63 -7.80 19.37
N ARG A 464 -1.24 -9.01 19.82
CA ARG A 464 -1.93 -10.25 19.46
C ARG A 464 -3.37 -10.26 19.98
N THR A 465 -3.61 -9.83 21.22
CA THR A 465 -4.97 -9.75 21.77
C THR A 465 -5.84 -8.76 20.97
N MET A 466 -5.28 -7.62 20.57
CA MET A 466 -5.97 -6.65 19.70
C MET A 466 -6.29 -7.24 18.32
N PHE A 467 -5.38 -8.07 17.77
CA PHE A 467 -5.59 -8.73 16.49
C PHE A 467 -6.76 -9.72 16.59
N THR A 468 -6.75 -10.60 17.59
CA THR A 468 -7.84 -11.55 17.84
C THR A 468 -9.18 -10.85 18.08
N ASP A 469 -9.22 -9.80 18.89
CA ASP A 469 -10.44 -9.02 19.14
C ASP A 469 -10.98 -8.36 17.86
N THR A 470 -10.10 -7.73 17.07
CA THR A 470 -10.48 -7.10 15.79
C THR A 470 -10.98 -8.14 14.79
N LEU A 471 -10.29 -9.27 14.67
CA LEU A 471 -10.67 -10.39 13.81
C LEU A 471 -12.06 -10.92 14.16
N ASN A 472 -12.35 -11.09 15.46
CA ASN A 472 -13.64 -11.54 15.96
C ASN A 472 -14.76 -10.54 15.65
N LYS A 473 -14.52 -9.25 15.87
CA LYS A 473 -15.50 -8.18 15.55
C LYS A 473 -15.82 -8.11 14.06
N VAL A 474 -14.81 -8.23 13.20
CA VAL A 474 -15.00 -8.29 11.75
C VAL A 474 -15.79 -9.53 11.36
N SER A 475 -15.44 -10.70 11.92
CA SER A 475 -16.10 -11.98 11.62
C SER A 475 -17.57 -12.03 12.08
N GLN A 476 -17.88 -11.49 13.26
CA GLN A 476 -19.25 -11.45 13.81
C GLN A 476 -20.16 -10.47 13.08
N GLY A 477 -19.62 -9.37 12.52
CA GLY A 477 -20.35 -8.42 11.70
C GLY A 477 -20.96 -9.01 10.42
N TYR A 478 -20.53 -10.21 10.01
CA TYR A 478 -21.15 -10.96 8.90
C TYR A 478 -22.38 -11.78 9.32
N ILE A 479 -22.51 -12.13 10.61
CA ILE A 479 -23.55 -13.04 11.11
C ILE A 479 -24.84 -12.27 11.47
N SER A 480 -24.74 -10.98 11.81
CA SER A 480 -25.87 -10.12 12.20
C SER A 480 -26.85 -9.76 11.06
N HIS A 481 -26.53 -10.10 9.80
CA HIS A 481 -27.44 -9.93 8.66
C HIS A 481 -28.31 -11.16 8.35
N THR A 482 -28.22 -12.23 9.14
CA THR A 482 -29.18 -13.33 9.11
C THR A 482 -30.16 -13.17 10.27
N PRO A 483 -31.46 -12.87 10.03
CA PRO A 483 -32.42 -12.83 11.12
C PRO A 483 -32.63 -14.26 11.62
N LEU A 484 -31.88 -14.63 12.66
CA LEU A 484 -32.17 -15.84 13.43
C LEU A 484 -33.57 -15.68 14.01
N ARG A 485 -34.53 -16.49 13.53
CA ARG A 485 -35.83 -16.67 14.18
C ARG A 485 -35.60 -17.26 15.56
N MET A 486 -35.41 -16.41 16.56
CA MET A 486 -35.42 -16.82 17.95
C MET A 486 -36.88 -16.98 18.37
N ILE A 487 -37.28 -18.20 18.71
CA ILE A 487 -38.55 -18.46 19.38
C ILE A 487 -38.47 -17.78 20.75
N GLN A 488 -39.12 -16.63 20.89
CA GLN A 488 -39.30 -15.94 22.17
C GLN A 488 -40.43 -16.63 22.95
N ILE A 489 -40.07 -17.28 24.07
CA ILE A 489 -41.00 -17.45 25.19
C ILE A 489 -40.96 -16.15 26.00
N THR A 490 -42.14 -15.59 26.18
CA THR A 490 -42.52 -14.35 26.85
C THR A 490 -41.82 -14.05 28.18
N LEU A 491 -41.22 -12.86 28.28
CA LEU A 491 -41.30 -11.99 29.46
C LEU A 491 -41.19 -10.53 29.00
N LYS A 492 -42.28 -9.77 29.21
CA LYS A 492 -42.45 -8.37 28.81
C LYS A 492 -41.57 -7.45 29.67
N GLY A 493 -40.70 -6.68 29.02
CA GLY A 493 -40.08 -5.47 29.54
C GLY A 493 -40.17 -4.39 28.46
N LYS A 494 -40.77 -3.25 28.80
CA LYS A 494 -41.23 -2.19 27.88
C LYS A 494 -40.11 -1.21 27.52
N ASP A 495 -40.19 -0.71 26.29
CA ASP A 495 -39.77 0.60 25.80
C ASP A 495 -38.27 0.93 25.67
N CYS A 496 -37.76 0.80 24.42
CA CYS A 496 -36.77 1.69 23.79
C CYS A 496 -36.74 1.44 22.27
N GLN A 497 -37.74 1.90 21.52
CA GLN A 497 -37.66 1.97 20.06
C GLN A 497 -37.00 3.30 19.63
N GLY A 498 -35.67 3.30 19.53
CA GLY A 498 -34.91 4.31 18.81
C GLY A 498 -34.68 3.86 17.36
N LYS A 499 -35.18 4.64 16.40
CA LYS A 499 -35.00 4.42 14.96
C LYS A 499 -33.51 4.52 14.58
N TYR A 500 -32.80 3.40 14.48
CA TYR A 500 -31.51 3.35 13.80
C TYR A 500 -31.74 3.20 12.29
N LYS A 501 -31.69 4.33 11.59
CA LYS A 501 -31.51 4.37 10.14
C LYS A 501 -30.00 4.39 9.92
N ASP A 502 -29.43 3.24 9.55
CA ASP A 502 -28.02 3.10 9.20
C ASP A 502 -27.65 4.04 8.05
N LYS A 503 -26.98 5.13 8.42
CA LYS A 503 -26.07 5.91 7.59
C LYS A 503 -24.92 6.30 8.50
N ALA A 504 -23.92 5.43 8.63
CA ALA A 504 -22.68 5.72 9.34
C ALA A 504 -21.50 5.06 8.60
N GLU A 505 -21.17 5.62 7.44
CA GLU A 505 -19.77 5.70 7.01
C GLU A 505 -19.06 6.77 7.87
N GLU A 506 -17.72 6.71 7.95
CA GLU A 506 -16.78 7.71 8.53
C GLU A 506 -16.11 7.43 9.90
N VAL A 507 -15.76 6.17 10.18
CA VAL A 507 -14.55 5.80 10.96
C VAL A 507 -13.81 4.76 10.13
N PRO A 508 -12.47 4.64 10.14
CA PRO A 508 -11.83 3.45 9.58
C PRO A 508 -12.47 2.22 10.25
N GLY A 509 -13.35 1.53 9.52
CA GLY A 509 -14.08 0.41 10.09
C GLY A 509 -13.10 -0.66 10.57
N TYR A 510 -13.54 -1.57 11.42
CA TYR A 510 -12.71 -2.69 11.92
C TYR A 510 -12.00 -3.46 10.79
N ARG A 511 -12.53 -3.43 9.55
CA ARG A 511 -11.87 -3.94 8.33
C ARG A 511 -10.55 -3.24 8.00
N ASN A 512 -10.51 -1.91 8.06
CA ASN A 512 -9.30 -1.14 7.77
C ASN A 512 -8.28 -1.27 8.91
N LEU A 513 -8.74 -1.34 10.16
CA LEU A 513 -7.87 -1.69 11.28
C LEU A 513 -7.24 -3.06 11.05
N LEU A 514 -8.05 -4.08 10.75
CA LEU A 514 -7.57 -5.44 10.46
C LEU A 514 -6.56 -5.46 9.31
N LEU A 515 -6.83 -4.75 8.21
CA LEU A 515 -5.90 -4.63 7.09
C LEU A 515 -4.52 -4.12 7.56
N TYR A 516 -4.48 -3.03 8.32
CA TYR A 516 -3.21 -2.49 8.81
C TYR A 516 -2.54 -3.37 9.85
N MET A 517 -3.30 -4.16 10.62
CA MET A 517 -2.72 -5.16 11.53
C MET A 517 -2.02 -6.27 10.76
N VAL A 518 -2.66 -6.79 9.71
CA VAL A 518 -2.05 -7.81 8.83
C VAL A 518 -0.83 -7.24 8.09
N ARG A 519 -0.91 -6.01 7.59
CA ARG A 519 0.26 -5.29 7.02
C ARG A 519 1.40 -5.14 8.01
N LEU A 520 1.10 -4.90 9.29
CA LEU A 520 2.11 -4.80 10.32
C LEU A 520 2.79 -6.16 10.57
N VAL A 521 2.02 -7.26 10.58
CA VAL A 521 2.59 -8.62 10.67
C VAL A 521 3.49 -8.93 9.48
N HIS A 522 3.06 -8.55 8.27
CA HIS A 522 3.86 -8.70 7.05
C HIS A 522 5.16 -7.90 7.15
N ALA A 523 5.09 -6.62 7.53
CA ALA A 523 6.24 -5.72 7.55
C ALA A 523 7.26 -6.05 8.65
N ASP A 524 6.82 -6.41 9.86
CA ASP A 524 7.68 -6.92 10.93
C ASP A 524 6.97 -8.01 11.75
N PRO A 525 7.20 -9.30 11.43
CA PRO A 525 6.59 -10.42 12.14
C PRO A 525 6.99 -10.54 13.61
N MET A 526 8.13 -9.99 14.02
CA MET A 526 8.63 -10.12 15.40
C MET A 526 7.75 -9.37 16.39
N LEU A 527 7.05 -8.31 15.95
CA LEU A 527 6.02 -7.64 16.74
C LEU A 527 4.90 -8.57 17.20
N MET A 528 4.66 -9.67 16.48
CA MET A 528 3.64 -10.66 16.84
C MET A 528 4.22 -11.99 17.33
N LEU A 529 5.48 -12.30 17.04
CA LEU A 529 6.12 -13.55 17.46
C LEU A 529 6.89 -13.44 18.79
N ASN A 530 7.24 -12.23 19.24
CA ASN A 530 8.01 -12.10 20.47
C ASN A 530 7.19 -12.56 21.71
N ASN A 531 7.83 -13.38 22.54
CA ASN A 531 7.25 -13.98 23.74
C ASN A 531 8.30 -14.15 24.86
N HIS A 532 9.24 -13.21 24.98
CA HIS A 532 10.28 -13.27 26.01
C HIS A 532 9.71 -13.55 27.41
N GLY A 533 10.26 -14.57 28.09
CA GLY A 533 9.90 -14.94 29.46
C GLY A 533 8.66 -15.82 29.62
N LYS A 534 7.97 -16.21 28.53
CA LYS A 534 6.87 -17.19 28.57
C LYS A 534 7.40 -18.62 28.42
N ALA A 535 6.66 -19.61 28.93
CA ALA A 535 7.00 -21.02 28.77
C ALA A 535 6.71 -21.50 27.33
N GLY A 536 7.50 -22.43 26.78
CA GLY A 536 7.40 -22.87 25.38
C GLY A 536 6.02 -23.31 24.91
N HIS A 537 5.19 -23.91 25.78
CA HIS A 537 3.80 -24.28 25.43
C HIS A 537 2.89 -23.06 25.22
N GLU A 538 3.09 -21.98 25.98
CA GLU A 538 2.37 -20.71 25.80
C GLU A 538 2.84 -19.98 24.53
N ILE A 539 4.15 -20.05 24.23
CA ILE A 539 4.73 -19.52 22.99
C ILE A 539 4.10 -20.21 21.79
N GLN A 540 4.10 -21.55 21.78
CA GLN A 540 3.48 -22.35 20.71
C GLN A 540 2.00 -22.03 20.56
N SER A 541 1.24 -21.97 21.66
CA SER A 541 -0.20 -21.64 21.62
C SER A 541 -0.44 -20.25 21.01
N SER A 542 0.34 -19.25 21.41
CA SER A 542 0.22 -17.88 20.92
C SER A 542 0.53 -17.77 19.43
N THR A 543 1.60 -18.44 18.98
CA THR A 543 1.96 -18.47 17.55
C THR A 543 0.91 -19.20 16.72
N LEU A 544 0.37 -20.31 17.25
CA LEU A 544 -0.66 -21.07 16.57
C LEU A 544 -1.96 -20.26 16.40
N GLU A 545 -2.40 -19.56 17.45
CA GLU A 545 -3.59 -18.71 17.39
C GLU A 545 -3.45 -17.60 16.34
N LEU A 546 -2.30 -16.92 16.31
CA LEU A 546 -1.99 -15.89 15.32
C LEU A 546 -2.06 -16.45 13.89
N ILE A 547 -1.36 -17.55 13.62
CA ILE A 547 -1.29 -18.14 12.28
C ILE A 547 -2.66 -18.66 11.84
N ASN A 548 -3.42 -19.32 12.73
CA ASN A 548 -4.78 -19.75 12.43
C ASN A 548 -5.72 -18.56 12.16
N GLY A 549 -5.55 -17.46 12.89
CA GLY A 549 -6.25 -16.21 12.64
C GLY A 549 -5.98 -15.67 11.22
N LEU A 550 -4.72 -15.65 10.78
CA LEU A 550 -4.35 -15.25 9.41
C LEU A 550 -4.87 -16.23 8.34
N VAL A 551 -4.80 -17.54 8.59
CA VAL A 551 -5.36 -18.57 7.68
C VAL A 551 -6.87 -18.44 7.50
N SER A 552 -7.59 -17.98 8.53
CA SER A 552 -9.02 -17.69 8.44
C SER A 552 -9.33 -16.54 7.47
N LEU A 553 -8.37 -15.62 7.29
CA LEU A 553 -8.46 -14.48 6.36
C LEU A 553 -8.06 -14.85 4.92
N VAL A 554 -7.35 -15.96 4.73
CA VAL A 554 -7.08 -16.48 3.38
C VAL A 554 -8.41 -16.85 2.73
N HIS A 555 -8.66 -16.24 1.58
CA HIS A 555 -9.90 -16.34 0.82
C HIS A 555 -11.13 -15.72 1.51
N GLN A 556 -11.13 -14.38 1.65
CA GLN A 556 -12.28 -13.59 2.09
C GLN A 556 -12.89 -12.79 0.92
N PRO A 557 -13.98 -13.25 0.27
CA PRO A 557 -14.55 -12.59 -0.92
C PRO A 557 -14.99 -11.15 -0.69
N THR A 558 -15.30 -10.79 0.55
CA THR A 558 -15.77 -9.44 0.93
C THR A 558 -14.63 -8.48 1.29
N MET A 559 -13.40 -8.98 1.43
CA MET A 559 -12.22 -8.20 1.82
C MET A 559 -10.98 -8.70 1.06
N PRO A 560 -10.93 -8.53 -0.28
CA PRO A 560 -9.86 -9.09 -1.10
C PRO A 560 -8.46 -8.54 -0.73
N GLU A 561 -8.37 -7.26 -0.35
CA GLU A 561 -7.10 -6.64 0.08
C GLU A 561 -6.56 -7.29 1.37
N VAL A 562 -7.43 -7.57 2.35
CA VAL A 562 -7.05 -8.24 3.60
C VAL A 562 -6.63 -9.68 3.32
N ALA A 563 -7.34 -10.37 2.42
CA ALA A 563 -7.04 -11.74 2.04
C ALA A 563 -5.66 -11.85 1.36
N GLN A 564 -5.35 -10.93 0.43
CA GLN A 564 -4.04 -10.90 -0.23
C GLN A 564 -2.93 -10.60 0.79
N GLU A 565 -3.10 -9.58 1.63
CA GLU A 565 -2.10 -9.24 2.62
C GLU A 565 -1.88 -10.37 3.65
N ALA A 566 -2.92 -11.12 4.00
CA ALA A 566 -2.80 -12.26 4.89
C ALA A 566 -1.98 -13.40 4.26
N MET A 567 -2.10 -13.59 2.94
CA MET A 567 -1.26 -14.54 2.20
C MET A 567 0.21 -14.11 2.25
N GLU A 568 0.53 -12.85 1.99
CA GLU A 568 1.90 -12.32 2.07
C GLU A 568 2.46 -12.41 3.51
N ALA A 569 1.67 -12.01 4.52
CA ALA A 569 2.07 -12.10 5.93
C ALA A 569 2.39 -13.54 6.34
N LEU A 570 1.54 -14.50 5.94
CA LEU A 570 1.79 -15.92 6.18
C LEU A 570 3.05 -16.41 5.47
N LEU A 571 3.32 -15.96 4.24
CA LEU A 571 4.53 -16.34 3.51
C LEU A 571 5.80 -15.86 4.24
N VAL A 572 5.84 -14.59 4.65
CA VAL A 572 6.96 -14.05 5.44
C VAL A 572 7.12 -14.77 6.77
N LEU A 573 6.02 -15.11 7.46
CA LEU A 573 6.05 -15.90 8.70
C LEU A 573 6.63 -17.31 8.49
N HIS A 574 6.53 -17.87 7.28
CA HIS A 574 7.07 -19.18 6.93
C HIS A 574 8.53 -19.15 6.46
N HIS A 575 9.17 -17.99 6.33
CA HIS A 575 10.61 -17.97 6.06
C HIS A 575 11.38 -18.71 7.17
N PRO A 576 12.46 -19.47 6.85
CA PRO A 576 13.14 -20.33 7.82
C PRO A 576 13.56 -19.61 9.11
N GLU A 577 14.08 -18.40 9.01
CA GLU A 577 14.50 -17.57 10.15
C GLU A 577 13.32 -17.12 11.02
N LYS A 578 12.10 -17.04 10.47
CA LYS A 578 10.89 -16.70 11.21
C LYS A 578 10.24 -17.91 11.85
N ILE A 579 10.32 -19.08 11.20
CA ILE A 579 9.89 -20.37 11.78
C ILE A 579 10.69 -20.68 13.06
N GLU A 580 12.00 -20.41 13.08
CA GLU A 580 12.83 -20.57 14.29
C GLU A 580 12.30 -19.76 15.48
N MET A 581 11.66 -18.63 15.21
CA MET A 581 11.08 -17.74 16.21
C MET A 581 9.65 -18.13 16.61
N TRP A 582 9.01 -19.10 15.95
CA TRP A 582 7.68 -19.58 16.33
C TRP A 582 7.65 -20.18 17.73
N ASN A 583 8.73 -20.88 18.09
CA ASN A 583 9.02 -21.36 19.43
C ASN A 583 10.52 -21.68 19.54
N PRO A 584 11.35 -20.78 20.09
CA PRO A 584 12.79 -21.00 20.21
C PRO A 584 13.17 -22.21 21.08
N GLU A 585 12.29 -22.67 21.98
CA GLU A 585 12.55 -23.84 22.84
C GLU A 585 12.36 -25.17 22.11
N ALA A 586 11.45 -25.23 21.12
CA ALA A 586 11.11 -26.45 20.38
C ALA A 586 10.71 -26.16 18.92
N PRO A 587 11.61 -25.57 18.11
CA PRO A 587 11.28 -25.04 16.79
C PRO A 587 10.77 -26.11 15.82
N ILE A 588 11.35 -27.32 15.84
CA ILE A 588 10.95 -28.42 14.95
C ILE A 588 9.57 -28.97 15.30
N ASN A 589 9.29 -29.21 16.59
CA ASN A 589 7.98 -29.69 17.03
C ASN A 589 6.87 -28.68 16.70
N THR A 590 7.12 -27.40 16.96
CA THR A 590 6.18 -26.32 16.65
C THR A 590 6.01 -26.14 15.14
N PHE A 591 7.07 -26.27 14.35
CA PHE A 591 6.99 -26.26 12.88
C PHE A 591 6.01 -27.32 12.35
N TRP A 592 6.17 -28.58 12.80
CA TRP A 592 5.33 -29.68 12.33
C TRP A 592 3.87 -29.47 12.68
N ASP A 593 3.57 -28.99 13.88
CA ASP A 593 2.20 -28.69 14.29
C ASP A 593 1.59 -27.52 13.49
N VAL A 594 2.19 -26.34 13.64
CA VAL A 594 1.65 -25.09 13.09
C VAL A 594 1.58 -25.13 11.56
N SER A 595 2.67 -25.51 10.90
CA SER A 595 2.71 -25.46 9.43
C SER A 595 1.84 -26.57 8.81
N SER A 596 1.69 -27.74 9.45
CA SER A 596 0.71 -28.74 8.98
C SER A 596 -0.75 -28.28 9.15
N GLN A 597 -1.09 -27.53 10.21
CA GLN A 597 -2.44 -26.95 10.35
C GLN A 597 -2.76 -25.96 9.22
N VAL A 598 -1.79 -25.14 8.80
CA VAL A 598 -1.92 -24.24 7.63
C VAL A 598 -2.20 -25.03 6.36
N MET A 599 -1.36 -26.05 6.07
CA MET A 599 -1.50 -26.90 4.90
C MET A 599 -2.84 -27.63 4.87
N PHE A 600 -3.27 -28.20 6.00
CA PHE A 600 -4.54 -28.87 6.13
C PHE A 600 -5.71 -27.92 5.84
N SER A 601 -5.75 -26.76 6.49
CA SER A 601 -6.87 -25.82 6.43
C SER A 601 -7.06 -25.25 5.01
N ILE A 602 -5.97 -24.86 4.35
CA ILE A 602 -6.04 -24.34 2.98
C ILE A 602 -6.39 -25.43 1.99
N SER A 603 -5.79 -26.62 2.13
CA SER A 603 -6.11 -27.75 1.25
C SER A 603 -7.57 -28.15 1.37
N GLN A 604 -8.14 -28.12 2.58
CA GLN A 604 -9.56 -28.40 2.80
C GLN A 604 -10.46 -27.38 2.08
N LYS A 605 -10.14 -26.07 2.15
CA LYS A 605 -10.87 -25.02 1.42
C LYS A 605 -10.81 -25.21 -0.11
N LEU A 606 -9.64 -25.60 -0.63
CA LEU A 606 -9.44 -25.89 -2.06
C LEU A 606 -10.27 -27.10 -2.53
N ILE A 607 -10.27 -28.19 -1.76
CA ILE A 607 -11.05 -29.41 -2.07
C ILE A 607 -12.55 -29.11 -2.12
N GLN A 608 -13.04 -28.26 -1.20
CA GLN A 608 -14.46 -27.89 -1.12
C GLN A 608 -14.92 -26.94 -2.24
N HIS A 609 -14.04 -26.58 -3.19
CA HIS A 609 -14.30 -25.61 -4.28
C HIS A 609 -14.88 -24.28 -3.79
N GLN A 610 -14.56 -23.89 -2.56
CA GLN A 610 -15.01 -22.63 -1.98
C GLN A 610 -14.27 -21.42 -2.56
N ILE A 611 -13.23 -21.67 -3.36
CA ILE A 611 -12.26 -20.68 -3.80
C ILE A 611 -12.38 -20.42 -5.31
N MET A 612 -12.82 -19.20 -5.67
CA MET A 612 -12.91 -18.78 -7.07
C MET A 612 -11.54 -18.48 -7.70
N ASN A 613 -10.57 -17.96 -6.92
CA ASN A 613 -9.21 -17.63 -7.36
C ASN A 613 -8.20 -18.73 -7.00
N TYR A 614 -8.55 -19.99 -7.26
CA TYR A 614 -7.78 -21.15 -6.78
C TYR A 614 -6.35 -21.20 -7.32
N THR A 615 -6.09 -20.71 -8.54
CA THR A 615 -4.76 -20.70 -9.15
C THR A 615 -3.77 -19.85 -8.35
N GLU A 616 -4.17 -18.66 -7.90
CA GLU A 616 -3.30 -17.79 -7.09
C GLU A 616 -3.04 -18.39 -5.71
N ILE A 617 -4.03 -19.04 -5.10
CA ILE A 617 -3.86 -19.74 -3.83
C ILE A 617 -2.96 -20.99 -3.99
N LEU A 618 -3.04 -21.71 -5.12
CA LEU A 618 -2.12 -22.81 -5.43
C LEU A 618 -0.68 -22.32 -5.61
N LYS A 619 -0.47 -21.19 -6.31
CA LYS A 619 0.85 -20.56 -6.45
C LYS A 619 1.41 -20.18 -5.09
N TRP A 620 0.60 -19.53 -4.24
CA TRP A 620 1.00 -19.21 -2.88
C TRP A 620 1.30 -20.46 -2.03
N LEU A 621 0.47 -21.49 -2.11
CA LEU A 621 0.67 -22.76 -1.39
C LEU A 621 1.99 -23.42 -1.79
N LYS A 622 2.36 -23.34 -3.08
CA LYS A 622 3.66 -23.78 -3.59
C LYS A 622 4.81 -23.02 -2.90
N GLU A 623 4.73 -21.69 -2.79
CA GLU A 623 5.77 -20.89 -2.11
C GLU A 623 5.89 -21.23 -0.62
N ILE A 624 4.78 -21.52 0.06
CA ILE A 624 4.81 -22.02 1.45
C ILE A 624 5.53 -23.37 1.55
N LEU A 625 5.28 -24.30 0.61
CA LEU A 625 5.97 -25.59 0.57
C LEU A 625 7.48 -25.45 0.31
N ILE A 626 7.88 -24.48 -0.53
CA ILE A 626 9.30 -24.14 -0.73
C ILE A 626 9.92 -23.68 0.59
N CYS A 627 9.25 -22.78 1.32
CA CYS A 627 9.72 -22.30 2.62
C CYS A 627 9.84 -23.43 3.66
N ARG A 628 8.85 -24.33 3.71
CA ARG A 628 8.87 -25.54 4.56
C ARG A 628 10.09 -26.43 4.26
N ASN A 629 10.33 -26.72 2.99
CA ASN A 629 11.48 -27.53 2.58
C ASN A 629 12.82 -26.84 2.87
N ALA A 630 12.89 -25.52 2.71
CA ALA A 630 14.08 -24.74 3.06
C ALA A 630 14.39 -24.84 4.57
N PHE A 631 13.38 -24.69 5.42
CA PHE A 631 13.54 -24.84 6.87
C PHE A 631 13.96 -26.26 7.27
N LEU A 632 13.30 -27.29 6.73
CA LEU A 632 13.66 -28.68 7.01
C LEU A 632 15.06 -29.04 6.51
N SER A 633 15.47 -28.50 5.36
CA SER A 633 16.81 -28.70 4.81
C SER A 633 17.89 -28.14 5.75
N LYS A 634 17.66 -26.95 6.34
CA LYS A 634 18.56 -26.35 7.35
C LYS A 634 18.63 -27.19 8.63
N HIS A 635 17.57 -27.92 8.97
CA HIS A 635 17.46 -28.73 10.19
C HIS A 635 17.37 -30.24 9.91
N LYS A 636 18.05 -30.71 8.85
CA LYS A 636 17.91 -32.07 8.32
C LYS A 636 18.09 -33.17 9.37
N GLU A 637 19.02 -32.98 10.31
CA GLU A 637 19.30 -33.95 11.40
C GLU A 637 18.11 -34.18 12.33
N TYR A 638 17.26 -33.17 12.52
CA TYR A 638 16.11 -33.22 13.43
C TYR A 638 14.78 -33.27 12.68
N ALA A 639 14.79 -33.35 11.34
CA ALA A 639 13.62 -33.18 10.49
C ALA A 639 12.45 -34.11 10.86
N ASN A 640 12.70 -35.27 11.45
CA ASN A 640 11.65 -36.23 11.84
C ASN A 640 11.09 -36.02 13.25
N LEU A 641 11.71 -35.20 14.10
CA LEU A 641 11.26 -34.95 15.46
C LEU A 641 9.86 -34.32 15.47
N GLY A 642 8.89 -34.94 16.13
CA GLY A 642 7.51 -34.42 16.18
C GLY A 642 6.69 -34.58 14.89
N SER A 643 7.24 -35.18 13.83
CA SER A 643 6.54 -35.38 12.54
C SER A 643 5.42 -36.43 12.58
N SER A 644 5.32 -37.21 13.66
CA SER A 644 4.37 -38.32 13.82
C SER A 644 3.00 -37.91 14.36
N ILE A 645 2.75 -36.61 14.56
CA ILE A 645 1.46 -36.12 15.02
C ILE A 645 0.38 -36.26 13.93
N ALA A 646 -0.87 -36.48 14.33
CA ALA A 646 -1.96 -36.81 13.42
C ALA A 646 -2.18 -35.75 12.33
N ILE A 647 -2.03 -34.47 12.67
CA ILE A 647 -2.23 -33.36 11.73
C ILE A 647 -1.22 -33.36 10.58
N CYS A 648 0.02 -33.79 10.79
CA CYS A 648 1.01 -33.89 9.71
C CYS A 648 0.58 -34.90 8.65
N LYS A 649 0.11 -36.07 9.08
CA LYS A 649 -0.41 -37.10 8.17
C LYS A 649 -1.66 -36.60 7.43
N GLN A 650 -2.59 -35.96 8.14
CA GLN A 650 -3.81 -35.42 7.53
C GLN A 650 -3.52 -34.31 6.52
N ALA A 651 -2.59 -33.41 6.84
CA ALA A 651 -2.17 -32.34 5.94
C ALA A 651 -1.54 -32.89 4.67
N HIS A 652 -0.64 -33.87 4.79
CA HIS A 652 -0.03 -34.54 3.63
C HIS A 652 -1.08 -35.18 2.71
N ILE A 653 -2.02 -35.95 3.28
CA ILE A 653 -3.13 -36.55 2.54
C ILE A 653 -3.94 -35.48 1.81
N LYS A 654 -4.26 -34.37 2.47
CA LYS A 654 -5.05 -33.29 1.84
C LYS A 654 -4.29 -32.57 0.73
N LEU A 655 -2.97 -32.38 0.86
CA LEU A 655 -2.13 -31.84 -0.21
C LEU A 655 -2.12 -32.75 -1.43
N GLU A 656 -1.95 -34.07 -1.24
CA GLU A 656 -2.05 -35.04 -2.34
C GLU A 656 -3.41 -34.93 -3.05
N VAL A 657 -4.51 -34.89 -2.29
CA VAL A 657 -5.87 -34.75 -2.85
C VAL A 657 -5.99 -33.49 -3.71
N VAL A 658 -5.54 -32.34 -3.19
CA VAL A 658 -5.53 -31.07 -3.92
C VAL A 658 -4.75 -31.20 -5.22
N PHE A 659 -3.50 -31.67 -5.18
CA PHE A 659 -2.65 -31.70 -6.36
C PHE A 659 -3.20 -32.63 -7.44
N PHE A 660 -3.75 -33.79 -7.08
CA PHE A 660 -4.47 -34.63 -8.03
C PHE A 660 -5.70 -33.93 -8.62
N MET A 661 -6.54 -33.32 -7.78
CA MET A 661 -7.76 -32.62 -8.22
C MET A 661 -7.51 -31.53 -9.26
N TYR A 662 -6.37 -30.85 -9.19
CA TYR A 662 -6.05 -29.75 -10.12
C TYR A 662 -5.29 -30.19 -11.38
N LEU A 663 -4.91 -31.47 -11.54
CA LEU A 663 -4.26 -31.98 -12.76
C LEU A 663 -5.15 -31.90 -14.02
N TRP A 664 -6.47 -31.87 -13.85
CA TRP A 664 -7.46 -31.70 -14.93
C TRP A 664 -8.22 -30.37 -14.82
N SER A 665 -7.59 -29.35 -14.22
CA SER A 665 -8.16 -28.00 -14.18
C SER A 665 -8.40 -27.44 -15.59
N ILE A 666 -9.39 -26.54 -15.70
CA ILE A 666 -9.60 -25.76 -16.93
C ILE A 666 -8.49 -24.72 -17.13
N ASP A 667 -7.82 -24.30 -16.05
CA ASP A 667 -6.68 -23.40 -16.06
C ASP A 667 -5.36 -24.18 -16.17
N ILE A 668 -4.57 -23.88 -17.20
CA ILE A 668 -3.26 -24.53 -17.44
C ILE A 668 -2.25 -24.17 -16.36
N ASP A 669 -2.31 -22.96 -15.80
CA ASP A 669 -1.37 -22.53 -14.77
C ASP A 669 -1.58 -23.35 -13.49
N ALA A 670 -2.84 -23.63 -13.14
CA ALA A 670 -3.16 -24.49 -12.00
C ALA A 670 -2.63 -25.91 -12.17
N ILE A 671 -2.67 -26.47 -13.40
CA ILE A 671 -2.11 -27.80 -13.72
C ILE A 671 -0.59 -27.78 -13.49
N LEU A 672 0.10 -26.79 -14.05
CA LEU A 672 1.56 -26.68 -13.95
C LEU A 672 2.02 -26.47 -12.50
N VAL A 673 1.28 -25.68 -11.74
CA VAL A 673 1.56 -25.47 -10.30
C VAL A 673 1.36 -26.76 -9.52
N ALA A 674 0.25 -27.49 -9.74
CA ALA A 674 0.00 -28.77 -9.07
C ALA A 674 1.10 -29.81 -9.36
N MET A 675 1.54 -29.89 -10.63
CA MET A 675 2.67 -30.75 -11.02
C MET A 675 3.97 -30.34 -10.32
N SER A 676 4.24 -29.03 -10.20
CA SER A 676 5.40 -28.52 -9.45
C SER A 676 5.32 -28.86 -7.96
N CYS A 677 4.12 -28.89 -7.36
CA CYS A 677 3.96 -29.22 -5.94
C CYS A 677 4.23 -30.70 -5.63
N PHE A 678 4.01 -31.62 -6.57
CA PHE A 678 4.42 -33.02 -6.42
C PHE A 678 5.94 -33.15 -6.21
N ALA A 679 6.76 -32.36 -6.91
CA ALA A 679 8.20 -32.32 -6.66
C ALA A 679 8.55 -31.84 -5.25
N LEU A 680 7.79 -30.88 -4.71
CA LEU A 680 8.03 -30.37 -3.35
C LEU A 680 7.68 -31.43 -2.28
N LEU A 681 6.65 -32.25 -2.49
CA LEU A 681 6.36 -33.41 -1.62
C LEU A 681 7.50 -34.45 -1.65
N CYS A 682 8.01 -34.74 -2.85
CA CYS A 682 9.17 -35.62 -3.03
C CYS A 682 10.42 -35.06 -2.32
N GLN A 683 10.69 -33.77 -2.49
CA GLN A 683 11.82 -33.09 -1.84
C GLN A 683 11.69 -33.13 -0.30
N GLU A 684 10.51 -32.91 0.27
CA GLU A 684 10.30 -33.01 1.72
C GLU A 684 10.67 -34.42 2.22
N ALA A 685 10.23 -35.46 1.49
CA ALA A 685 10.54 -36.85 1.82
C ALA A 685 12.05 -37.15 1.71
N GLU A 686 12.72 -36.68 0.65
CA GLU A 686 14.17 -36.82 0.48
C GLU A 686 14.97 -36.18 1.61
N ILE A 687 14.58 -34.98 2.07
CA ILE A 687 15.21 -34.30 3.21
C ILE A 687 15.10 -35.17 4.46
N ARG A 688 13.90 -35.70 4.73
CA ARG A 688 13.59 -36.51 5.91
C ARG A 688 14.24 -37.89 5.93
N CYS A 689 14.63 -38.42 4.77
CA CYS A 689 15.31 -39.72 4.64
C CYS A 689 16.80 -39.69 4.96
N GLY A 690 17.36 -38.55 5.37
CA GLY A 690 18.77 -38.44 5.76
C GLY A 690 19.18 -39.21 7.02
N SER A 691 18.23 -39.72 7.81
CA SER A 691 18.47 -40.56 8.99
C SER A 691 18.26 -42.04 8.63
N ASP A 692 19.21 -42.91 8.98
CA ASP A 692 19.41 -44.31 8.53
C ASP A 692 18.22 -45.31 8.64
N GLU A 693 17.02 -44.89 9.04
CA GLU A 693 15.86 -45.77 9.29
C GLU A 693 14.63 -45.54 8.37
N ILE A 694 14.56 -44.45 7.59
CA ILE A 694 13.35 -44.08 6.82
C ILE A 694 13.64 -43.97 5.33
N THR A 695 12.96 -44.75 4.48
CA THR A 695 13.10 -44.68 3.01
C THR A 695 12.10 -43.69 2.39
N VAL A 696 12.44 -43.09 1.25
CA VAL A 696 11.58 -42.07 0.60
C VAL A 696 10.22 -42.65 0.23
N THR A 697 10.19 -43.91 -0.21
CA THR A 697 8.96 -44.66 -0.55
C THR A 697 8.11 -45.00 0.67
N SER A 698 8.66 -44.99 1.89
CA SER A 698 7.86 -45.15 3.12
C SER A 698 7.05 -43.90 3.46
N LEU A 699 7.58 -42.72 3.11
CA LEU A 699 6.91 -41.43 3.31
C LEU A 699 5.98 -41.09 2.13
N VAL A 700 6.43 -41.37 0.91
CA VAL A 700 5.71 -41.10 -0.35
C VAL A 700 5.70 -42.37 -1.21
N PRO A 701 4.70 -43.25 -1.05
CA PRO A 701 4.67 -44.55 -1.74
C PRO A 701 4.72 -44.46 -3.27
N ASN A 702 4.11 -43.43 -3.86
CA ASN A 702 4.09 -43.20 -5.32
C ASN A 702 5.21 -42.25 -5.80
N TYR A 703 6.31 -42.13 -5.06
CA TYR A 703 7.39 -41.17 -5.29
C TYR A 703 7.85 -41.05 -6.75
N HIS A 704 8.11 -42.18 -7.43
CA HIS A 704 8.57 -42.16 -8.82
C HIS A 704 7.54 -41.56 -9.78
N VAL A 705 6.25 -41.85 -9.58
CA VAL A 705 5.18 -41.26 -10.40
C VAL A 705 5.09 -39.76 -10.16
N TYR A 706 5.25 -39.31 -8.92
CA TYR A 706 5.19 -37.89 -8.56
C TYR A 706 6.35 -37.10 -9.18
N GLN A 707 7.56 -37.68 -9.19
CA GLN A 707 8.70 -37.09 -9.90
C GLN A 707 8.49 -37.03 -11.42
N GLU A 708 7.99 -38.10 -12.05
CA GLU A 708 7.67 -38.10 -13.48
C GLU A 708 6.58 -37.08 -13.83
N LEU A 709 5.56 -36.93 -12.96
CA LEU A 709 4.53 -35.90 -13.10
C LEU A 709 5.16 -34.51 -13.05
N ALA A 710 5.99 -34.22 -12.04
CA ALA A 710 6.64 -32.93 -11.93
C ALA A 710 7.51 -32.60 -13.15
N GLN A 711 8.30 -33.56 -13.65
CA GLN A 711 9.16 -33.39 -14.83
C GLN A 711 8.37 -33.13 -16.11
N ALA A 712 7.17 -33.71 -16.26
CA ALA A 712 6.35 -33.54 -17.45
C ALA A 712 5.92 -32.07 -17.70
N SER A 713 5.98 -31.20 -16.68
CA SER A 713 5.70 -29.76 -16.82
C SER A 713 6.80 -29.02 -17.61
N THR A 714 8.06 -29.46 -17.52
CA THR A 714 9.23 -28.79 -18.13
C THR A 714 9.32 -28.94 -19.66
N VAL A 715 8.66 -29.96 -20.21
CA VAL A 715 8.66 -30.28 -21.65
C VAL A 715 7.85 -29.27 -22.47
N LEU A 716 6.90 -28.55 -21.85
CA LEU A 716 6.12 -27.49 -22.52
C LEU A 716 6.78 -26.11 -22.44
N ALA A 717 7.55 -25.85 -21.37
CA ALA A 717 8.27 -24.58 -21.17
C ALA A 717 9.49 -24.42 -22.10
N THR A 718 10.10 -25.53 -22.52
CA THR A 718 11.25 -25.53 -23.44
C THR A 718 10.84 -25.37 -24.92
N ALA A 719 9.61 -25.76 -25.27
CA ALA A 719 9.04 -25.53 -26.60
C ALA A 719 8.66 -24.04 -26.85
N SER A 720 8.50 -23.24 -25.79
CA SER A 720 8.16 -21.82 -25.86
C SER A 720 9.38 -20.88 -25.82
N SER A 721 10.59 -21.41 -25.53
CA SER A 721 11.85 -20.65 -25.45
C SER A 721 12.80 -20.89 -26.62
N SER A 722 12.49 -21.84 -27.51
CA SER A 722 13.22 -22.02 -28.77
C SER A 722 12.60 -21.12 -29.85
N GLY A 723 13.23 -19.97 -30.08
CA GLY A 723 12.81 -18.95 -31.05
C GLY A 723 12.95 -19.38 -32.51
N GLU A 724 12.14 -20.34 -32.96
CA GLU A 724 11.92 -20.58 -34.39
C GLU A 724 10.61 -19.93 -34.85
N THR A 725 10.79 -18.78 -35.50
CA THR A 725 9.73 -18.01 -36.17
C THR A 725 9.06 -18.86 -37.26
N ARG A 726 7.85 -19.36 -37.01
CA ARG A 726 6.90 -19.71 -38.07
C ARG A 726 5.54 -19.09 -37.79
N LEU A 727 5.06 -18.36 -38.80
CA LEU A 727 3.80 -17.63 -38.83
C LEU A 727 2.60 -18.59 -38.96
N CYS A 728 1.50 -18.24 -38.26
CA CYS A 728 0.08 -18.63 -38.47
C CYS A 728 -0.52 -19.90 -37.77
N PHE A 729 -1.32 -19.66 -36.70
CA PHE A 729 -2.41 -20.46 -36.06
C PHE A 729 -2.08 -21.82 -35.35
N PRO A 730 -3.01 -22.36 -34.52
CA PRO A 730 -3.15 -22.26 -33.04
C PRO A 730 -2.36 -23.34 -32.25
N ASP A 731 -1.14 -23.04 -31.80
CA ASP A 731 -0.29 -24.04 -31.10
C ASP A 731 -0.65 -24.30 -29.62
N HIS A 732 -1.42 -23.43 -28.96
CA HIS A 732 -1.78 -23.60 -27.54
C HIS A 732 -2.68 -24.82 -27.25
N VAL A 733 -3.52 -25.23 -28.20
CA VAL A 733 -4.46 -26.36 -28.03
C VAL A 733 -3.74 -27.72 -28.10
N ASN A 734 -2.69 -27.80 -28.92
CA ASN A 734 -1.92 -29.04 -29.13
C ASN A 734 -1.07 -29.38 -27.90
N GLY A 735 -0.41 -28.38 -27.29
CA GLY A 735 0.40 -28.57 -26.09
C GLY A 735 -0.42 -29.05 -24.88
N ARG A 736 -1.60 -28.46 -24.66
CA ARG A 736 -2.50 -28.84 -23.56
C ARG A 736 -3.01 -30.28 -23.70
N THR A 737 -3.40 -30.68 -24.90
CA THR A 737 -3.91 -32.04 -25.15
C THR A 737 -2.81 -33.09 -24.98
N ALA A 738 -1.58 -32.78 -25.42
CA ALA A 738 -0.42 -33.64 -25.21
C ALA A 738 -0.08 -33.80 -23.71
N LEU A 739 -0.12 -32.69 -22.95
CA LEU A 739 0.07 -32.71 -21.50
C LEU A 739 -0.94 -33.61 -20.81
N GLN A 740 -2.23 -33.44 -21.13
CA GLN A 740 -3.30 -34.24 -20.53
C GLN A 740 -3.15 -35.73 -20.85
N LYS A 741 -2.80 -36.09 -22.10
CA LYS A 741 -2.49 -37.49 -22.45
C LYS A 741 -1.32 -38.03 -21.62
N ARG A 742 -0.26 -37.25 -21.44
CA ARG A 742 0.90 -37.64 -20.64
C ARG A 742 0.53 -37.85 -19.17
N ILE A 743 -0.21 -36.90 -18.57
CA ILE A 743 -0.74 -37.02 -17.21
C ILE A 743 -1.54 -38.31 -17.06
N MET A 744 -2.48 -38.60 -17.97
CA MET A 744 -3.30 -39.80 -17.90
C MET A 744 -2.50 -41.11 -18.00
N VAL A 745 -1.40 -41.13 -18.76
CA VAL A 745 -0.47 -42.27 -18.80
C VAL A 745 0.24 -42.46 -17.46
N LEU A 746 0.67 -41.37 -16.82
CA LEU A 746 1.35 -41.43 -15.52
C LEU A 746 0.41 -41.83 -14.38
N LEU A 747 -0.84 -41.35 -14.39
CA LEU A 747 -1.84 -41.73 -13.39
C LEU A 747 -2.14 -43.24 -13.39
N ARG A 748 -2.03 -43.92 -14.54
CA ARG A 748 -2.18 -45.39 -14.64
C ARG A 748 -1.02 -46.17 -14.03
N LYS A 749 0.11 -45.53 -13.74
CA LYS A 749 1.26 -46.14 -13.06
C LYS A 749 1.15 -46.07 -11.53
N ILE A 750 0.11 -45.45 -10.98
CA ILE A 750 -0.07 -45.37 -9.52
C ILE A 750 -0.44 -46.77 -9.00
N GLU A 751 0.40 -47.33 -8.14
CA GLU A 751 0.21 -48.66 -7.55
C GLU A 751 -0.41 -48.57 -6.14
N HIS A 752 -0.05 -47.53 -5.38
CA HIS A 752 -0.54 -47.33 -4.02
C HIS A 752 -1.70 -46.33 -4.00
N CYS A 753 -2.92 -46.84 -4.03
CA CYS A 753 -4.14 -46.00 -4.04
C CYS A 753 -4.64 -45.58 -2.64
N VAL A 754 -3.95 -45.97 -1.56
CA VAL A 754 -4.30 -45.57 -0.19
C VAL A 754 -3.99 -44.08 0.07
N ASN A 755 -4.45 -43.54 1.20
CA ASN A 755 -4.17 -42.15 1.62
C ASN A 755 -4.78 -41.10 0.68
N GLY A 756 -3.99 -40.21 0.04
CA GLY A 756 -4.51 -39.09 -0.74
C GLY A 756 -5.05 -39.43 -2.13
N VAL A 757 -4.68 -40.58 -2.70
CA VAL A 757 -5.07 -40.97 -4.06
C VAL A 757 -6.55 -41.33 -4.14
N GLN A 758 -7.04 -42.26 -3.32
CA GLN A 758 -8.44 -42.69 -3.34
C GLN A 758 -9.42 -41.53 -3.08
N PRO A 759 -9.25 -40.69 -2.03
CA PRO A 759 -10.12 -39.56 -1.78
C PRO A 759 -10.09 -38.53 -2.92
N ALA A 760 -8.96 -38.34 -3.59
CA ALA A 760 -8.90 -37.47 -4.78
C ALA A 760 -9.82 -37.99 -5.89
N TRP A 761 -9.80 -39.29 -6.16
CA TRP A 761 -10.70 -39.91 -7.14
C TRP A 761 -12.16 -39.81 -6.73
N GLU A 762 -12.47 -40.02 -5.45
CA GLU A 762 -13.83 -39.90 -4.91
C GLU A 762 -14.38 -38.47 -5.10
N GLU A 763 -13.62 -37.45 -4.68
CA GLU A 763 -14.00 -36.04 -4.85
C GLU A 763 -14.14 -35.66 -6.33
N THR A 764 -13.24 -36.15 -7.17
CA THR A 764 -13.28 -35.90 -8.62
C THR A 764 -14.50 -36.52 -9.26
N PHE A 765 -14.82 -37.76 -8.89
CA PHE A 765 -15.99 -38.46 -9.38
C PHE A 765 -17.28 -37.77 -8.92
N MET A 766 -17.35 -37.31 -7.67
CA MET A 766 -18.48 -36.56 -7.15
C MET A 766 -18.70 -35.25 -7.93
N ASN A 767 -17.63 -34.48 -8.14
CA ASN A 767 -17.65 -33.24 -8.92
C ASN A 767 -18.06 -33.50 -10.37
N TRP A 768 -17.45 -34.51 -11.01
CA TRP A 768 -17.80 -34.93 -12.37
C TRP A 768 -19.28 -35.31 -12.49
N ASN A 769 -19.81 -36.12 -11.56
CA ASN A 769 -21.20 -36.54 -11.57
C ASN A 769 -22.16 -35.35 -11.40
N GLN A 770 -21.84 -34.39 -10.51
CA GLN A 770 -22.61 -33.18 -10.33
C GLN A 770 -22.63 -32.30 -11.59
N VAL A 771 -21.46 -32.09 -12.21
CA VAL A 771 -21.32 -31.34 -13.46
C VAL A 771 -22.07 -32.04 -14.60
N CYS A 772 -21.94 -33.36 -14.74
CA CYS A 772 -22.66 -34.14 -15.75
C CYS A 772 -24.18 -34.04 -15.58
N LYS A 773 -24.70 -34.13 -14.35
CA LYS A 773 -26.13 -33.94 -14.07
C LYS A 773 -26.59 -32.53 -14.45
N SER A 774 -25.82 -31.49 -14.08
CA SER A 774 -26.12 -30.11 -14.43
C SER A 774 -26.15 -29.89 -15.96
N LEU A 775 -25.14 -30.39 -16.67
CA LEU A 775 -25.05 -30.34 -18.13
C LEU A 775 -26.18 -31.13 -18.81
N SER A 776 -26.60 -32.26 -18.22
CA SER A 776 -27.71 -33.08 -18.74
C SER A 776 -29.07 -32.40 -18.54
N SER A 777 -29.21 -31.59 -17.48
CA SER A 777 -30.42 -30.80 -17.19
C SER A 777 -30.46 -29.43 -17.87
N TYR A 778 -29.42 -29.06 -18.63
CA TYR A 778 -29.31 -27.73 -19.23
C TYR A 778 -30.36 -27.56 -20.35
N PRO A 779 -31.27 -26.56 -20.28
CA PRO A 779 -32.37 -26.47 -21.21
C PRO A 779 -31.89 -26.14 -22.61
N LYS A 780 -32.26 -27.00 -23.58
CA LYS A 780 -32.12 -26.74 -25.02
C LYS A 780 -33.28 -25.87 -25.53
N SER A 781 -33.41 -24.63 -25.05
CA SER A 781 -34.15 -23.52 -25.71
C SER A 781 -34.50 -22.42 -24.70
N ARG A 782 -34.31 -21.17 -25.10
CA ARG A 782 -35.26 -20.08 -24.77
C ARG A 782 -35.32 -19.12 -25.95
N THR A 783 -36.25 -19.40 -26.85
CA THR A 783 -37.00 -18.39 -27.57
C THR A 783 -38.30 -18.20 -26.78
N GLU A 784 -38.54 -16.96 -26.35
CA GLU A 784 -39.81 -16.35 -25.94
C GLU A 784 -40.55 -16.68 -24.60
N GLU A 785 -40.95 -15.54 -23.99
CA GLU A 785 -42.03 -15.21 -23.06
C GLU A 785 -42.11 -15.76 -21.60
N GLY A 786 -41.75 -14.86 -20.67
CA GLY A 786 -42.65 -14.32 -19.64
C GLY A 786 -43.35 -15.25 -18.65
N GLN A 787 -42.76 -15.44 -17.45
CA GLN A 787 -43.45 -15.30 -16.16
C GLN A 787 -42.46 -15.34 -14.99
N ILE A 788 -42.77 -14.57 -13.95
CA ILE A 788 -41.91 -14.13 -12.84
C ILE A 788 -42.24 -14.93 -11.55
N GLU A 789 -41.22 -15.08 -10.69
CA GLU A 789 -41.19 -15.40 -9.23
C GLU A 789 -40.87 -16.86 -8.78
N PRO A 790 -40.30 -17.07 -7.55
CA PRO A 790 -39.00 -16.56 -7.06
C PRO A 790 -38.13 -17.66 -6.40
N PHE A 791 -36.83 -17.72 -6.70
CA PHE A 791 -35.84 -18.38 -5.83
C PHE A 791 -34.57 -17.53 -5.69
N HIS A 792 -33.94 -17.67 -4.54
CA HIS A 792 -33.19 -16.64 -3.82
C HIS A 792 -31.90 -16.11 -4.49
N ARG A 793 -31.65 -14.84 -4.16
CA ARG A 793 -30.58 -13.92 -4.59
C ARG A 793 -29.15 -14.42 -4.33
N SER A 794 -28.34 -14.40 -5.39
CA SER A 794 -26.92 -14.01 -5.34
C SER A 794 -26.69 -12.99 -6.48
N VAL A 795 -26.63 -11.71 -6.12
CA VAL A 795 -26.50 -10.60 -7.06
C VAL A 795 -25.03 -10.38 -7.39
N GLY A 796 -24.66 -10.70 -8.63
CA GLY A 796 -23.46 -10.22 -9.31
C GLY A 796 -23.82 -10.01 -10.78
N LYS A 797 -23.86 -8.75 -11.22
CA LYS A 797 -24.31 -8.32 -12.55
C LYS A 797 -23.45 -8.97 -13.65
N ARG A 798 -24.09 -9.73 -14.56
CA ARG A 798 -23.47 -10.20 -15.81
C ARG A 798 -23.34 -9.03 -16.80
N ARG A 799 -22.13 -8.78 -17.32
CA ARG A 799 -21.89 -8.01 -18.56
C ARG A 799 -21.93 -8.97 -19.75
N ALA A 800 -22.44 -8.49 -20.87
CA ALA A 800 -22.68 -9.26 -22.08
C ALA A 800 -21.40 -9.46 -22.91
N SER A 801 -21.11 -10.72 -23.25
CA SER A 801 -20.28 -11.12 -24.39
C SER A 801 -20.71 -12.54 -24.84
N HIS A 802 -21.97 -12.67 -25.25
CA HIS A 802 -22.44 -13.88 -25.93
C HIS A 802 -21.87 -13.93 -27.35
N GLN A 803 -20.68 -14.50 -27.50
CA GLN A 803 -20.26 -15.13 -28.77
C GLN A 803 -19.13 -16.18 -28.64
N ASN A 804 -18.58 -16.43 -27.43
CA ASN A 804 -17.57 -17.51 -27.21
C ASN A 804 -18.10 -18.74 -26.45
N SER A 805 -19.37 -18.75 -26.02
CA SER A 805 -19.88 -19.78 -25.09
C SER A 805 -20.03 -21.17 -25.70
N GLU A 806 -20.20 -21.31 -27.02
CA GLU A 806 -20.33 -22.64 -27.63
C GLU A 806 -18.99 -23.39 -27.72
N HIS A 807 -17.89 -22.67 -27.92
CA HIS A 807 -16.57 -23.27 -28.04
C HIS A 807 -15.99 -23.67 -26.66
N GLU A 808 -16.24 -22.87 -25.61
CA GLU A 808 -15.91 -23.26 -24.23
C GLU A 808 -16.74 -24.46 -23.75
N LEU A 809 -18.01 -24.58 -24.15
CA LEU A 809 -18.85 -25.74 -23.84
C LEU A 809 -18.39 -27.01 -24.56
N GLU A 810 -17.88 -26.89 -25.79
CA GLU A 810 -17.26 -28.02 -26.50
C GLU A 810 -15.95 -28.47 -25.84
N VAL A 811 -15.08 -27.53 -25.43
CA VAL A 811 -13.86 -27.86 -24.67
C VAL A 811 -14.20 -28.53 -23.33
N THR A 812 -15.24 -28.05 -22.64
CA THR A 812 -15.75 -28.66 -21.39
C THR A 812 -16.30 -30.08 -21.62
N ARG A 813 -16.93 -30.35 -22.77
CA ARG A 813 -17.36 -31.72 -23.14
C ARG A 813 -16.17 -32.65 -23.41
N TYR A 814 -15.07 -32.15 -23.97
CA TYR A 814 -13.90 -32.97 -24.27
C TYR A 814 -12.97 -33.17 -23.06
N THR A 815 -12.91 -32.23 -22.11
CA THR A 815 -12.06 -32.35 -20.90
C THR A 815 -12.69 -33.18 -19.79
N TRP A 816 -14.02 -33.17 -19.64
CA TRP A 816 -14.72 -33.90 -18.58
C TRP A 816 -15.26 -35.27 -19.01
N CYS A 817 -15.05 -35.70 -20.24
CA CYS A 817 -15.44 -37.03 -20.68
C CYS A 817 -14.19 -37.90 -20.83
N PRO A 818 -13.69 -38.56 -19.76
CA PRO A 818 -12.91 -39.75 -19.98
C PRO A 818 -13.85 -40.70 -20.70
N LYS A 819 -13.53 -41.05 -21.95
CA LYS A 819 -14.04 -42.29 -22.52
C LYS A 819 -13.52 -43.40 -21.59
N ASN A 820 -14.33 -43.74 -20.60
CA ASN A 820 -14.08 -44.79 -19.64
C ASN A 820 -13.88 -46.09 -20.40
N LYS A 821 -12.62 -46.51 -20.45
CA LYS A 821 -12.20 -47.91 -20.41
C LYS A 821 -10.99 -47.97 -19.49
N CYS A 822 -11.26 -47.95 -18.19
CA CYS A 822 -10.60 -48.87 -17.27
C CYS A 822 -11.58 -50.02 -17.09
#